data_AF-A0A9D1H8A1-F1
#
_entry.id   AF-A0A9D1H8A1-F1
#
_cell.length_a   1.000
_cell.length_b   1.000
_cell.length_c   1.000
_cell.angle_alpha   90.00
_cell.angle_beta   90.00
_cell.angle_gamma   90.00
#
_symmetry.space_group_name_H-M   'P 1'
#
loop_
_entity.id
_entity.type
_entity.pdbx_description
1 polymer ?
#
loop_
_entity_poly.entity_id
_entity_poly.type
_entity_poly.pdbx_seq_one_letter_code
_entity_poly.pdbx_strand_id
1 'polypeptide(L)'
;MGTVIYDPLQDPRFQSPYIDADEWRERPMPDGSTLPFRYIHGGFEGTGVKFLFCFPEAERYQGRFYQYLSPFPGPDEEIASLGRLGVNDRIGFCLAYGAYSVESNMGSTAMFGGQADATLCWKSSAAVAEYSRVKAMEIYGCTRPYGYVYGGSGGGYKTISCVENTRAWDGAVPYVIGSPYSLPNTITMHAQGQRVLRHSFGKILDALDAGGSGDPYAGLNRDEADMLRKLTRMGFPPIAWYLEAMGHIDSGSLPVLLPGVKAMDPSYFTDFWTKPGYMGADPDLTACRDRLQFTGKVKSVRLPNDSGTDSGIGMNGVDDAWKKQLADGKDAWIELEEVPQGDDLYLEGVNITVTTGEASGKSLLLRDIIRKSEGKGGYLTIGMCYGLEDISGVLGALHPGDMVTLDNSDYIAVQSYYRHQCPPDLDCHAWDQFRNPDGTPALPQRPVLMGPGFTGTGMPQDGNIQCKIINIQALMDESTCPWCADWYKNKVAAAKGSLDNHRVYYMERCMHGDTDALQNYMVVNYMGALRQSLLDLAAWVEKGIEPLPSTRYTYDQENGQIVPESDMKTRGGIQSVVRLTANGQKCARVKNGETVHLEINVQLPPGTGEVTGIALADRELSETESKYHPDRHPEKGNGYGGRTAVSGTDGAFWPAVY
;
A
#
# COMPACT_ATOMS: atom_id res chain seq x y z
N MET A 1 31.35 -14.94 -2.59
CA MET A 1 32.10 -13.74 -2.17
C MET A 1 31.15 -12.93 -1.30
N GLY A 2 31.53 -12.56 -0.08
CA GLY A 2 30.61 -11.86 0.83
C GLY A 2 30.29 -10.45 0.32
N THR A 3 29.03 -10.02 0.48
CA THR A 3 28.58 -8.66 0.17
C THR A 3 29.37 -7.66 1.01
N VAL A 4 29.94 -6.64 0.36
CA VAL A 4 30.62 -5.53 1.06
C VAL A 4 29.54 -4.69 1.73
N ILE A 5 29.58 -4.62 3.07
CA ILE A 5 28.68 -3.78 3.85
C ILE A 5 29.13 -2.33 3.74
N TYR A 6 28.23 -1.46 3.30
CA TYR A 6 28.47 -0.03 3.13
C TYR A 6 28.58 0.67 4.48
N ASP A 7 29.54 1.59 4.57
CA ASP A 7 29.75 2.48 5.71
C ASP A 7 29.48 3.94 5.28
N PRO A 8 28.39 4.57 5.75
CA PRO A 8 28.07 5.94 5.38
C PRO A 8 29.12 6.96 5.83
N LEU A 9 29.91 6.66 6.88
CA LEU A 9 30.94 7.57 7.39
C LEU A 9 32.14 7.69 6.45
N GLN A 10 32.29 6.76 5.49
CA GLN A 10 33.35 6.80 4.49
C GLN A 10 32.87 7.35 3.14
N ASP A 11 31.60 7.68 2.99
CA ASP A 11 31.06 8.19 1.72
C ASP A 11 31.29 9.72 1.63
N PRO A 12 32.14 10.20 0.71
CA PRO A 12 32.47 11.63 0.60
C PRO A 12 31.28 12.51 0.26
N ARG A 13 30.18 11.95 -0.28
CA ARG A 13 28.96 12.71 -0.60
C ARG A 13 28.26 13.26 0.63
N PHE A 14 28.46 12.66 1.79
CA PHE A 14 27.70 12.96 3.01
C PHE A 14 28.56 13.53 4.15
N GLN A 15 29.71 14.12 3.83
CA GLN A 15 30.66 14.63 4.82
C GLN A 15 30.49 16.12 5.15
N SER A 16 29.62 16.83 4.43
CA SER A 16 29.37 18.26 4.58
C SER A 16 27.90 18.54 4.88
N PRO A 17 27.39 18.18 6.07
CA PRO A 17 26.02 18.50 6.47
C PRO A 17 25.85 20.00 6.79
N TYR A 18 24.67 20.56 6.50
CA TYR A 18 24.28 21.91 6.89
C TYR A 18 22.94 21.89 7.65
N ILE A 19 22.70 22.91 8.47
CA ILE A 19 21.43 23.16 9.17
C ILE A 19 20.91 24.52 8.72
N ASP A 20 19.67 24.57 8.25
CA ASP A 20 19.00 25.81 7.83
C ASP A 20 17.84 26.22 8.76
N ALA A 21 17.37 25.32 9.63
CA ALA A 21 16.45 25.64 10.72
C ALA A 21 16.77 24.83 11.99
N ASP A 22 16.73 25.51 13.14
CA ASP A 22 16.90 24.93 14.47
C ASP A 22 16.05 25.74 15.46
N GLU A 23 14.87 25.22 15.83
CA GLU A 23 13.91 25.95 16.66
C GLU A 23 13.07 25.01 17.53
N TRP A 24 12.50 25.55 18.60
CA TRP A 24 11.53 24.84 19.42
C TRP A 24 10.13 24.99 18.84
N ARG A 25 9.40 23.88 18.78
CA ARG A 25 8.01 23.79 18.34
C ARG A 25 7.20 22.96 19.34
N GLU A 26 5.88 23.02 19.23
CA GLU A 26 4.95 22.23 20.02
C GLU A 26 4.18 21.27 19.12
N ARG A 27 3.91 20.06 19.63
CA ARG A 27 3.12 19.05 18.94
C ARG A 27 1.87 18.70 19.75
N PRO A 28 0.65 18.86 19.21
CA PRO A 28 -0.57 18.45 19.90
C PRO A 28 -0.68 16.92 19.95
N MET A 29 -1.09 16.39 21.09
CA MET A 29 -1.24 14.96 21.35
C MET A 29 -2.71 14.55 21.46
N PRO A 30 -3.04 13.26 21.23
CA PRO A 30 -4.44 12.79 21.26
C PRO A 30 -5.16 12.99 22.60
N ASP A 31 -4.44 13.04 23.71
CA ASP A 31 -4.99 13.26 25.05
C ASP A 31 -5.26 14.76 25.36
N GLY A 32 -5.03 15.65 24.38
CA GLY A 32 -5.17 17.10 24.53
C GLY A 32 -3.95 17.79 25.12
N SER A 33 -2.88 17.06 25.46
CA SER A 33 -1.60 17.66 25.85
C SER A 33 -0.79 18.17 24.65
N THR A 34 0.26 18.93 24.92
CA THR A 34 1.26 19.31 23.92
C THR A 34 2.64 18.83 24.34
N LEU A 35 3.43 18.35 23.38
CA LEU A 35 4.83 17.99 23.59
C LEU A 35 5.74 19.02 22.91
N PRO A 36 6.59 19.72 23.68
CA PRO A 36 7.68 20.51 23.11
C PRO A 36 8.68 19.61 22.41
N PHE A 37 9.20 20.05 21.26
CA PHE A 37 10.27 19.37 20.56
C PHE A 37 11.17 20.37 19.84
N ARG A 38 12.44 20.03 19.70
CA ARG A 38 13.41 20.80 18.91
C ARG A 38 13.39 20.28 17.47
N TYR A 39 12.94 21.15 16.57
CA TYR A 39 12.89 20.95 15.13
C TYR A 39 14.24 21.32 14.52
N ILE A 40 14.90 20.38 13.85
CA ILE A 40 16.14 20.63 13.10
C ILE A 40 15.96 20.16 11.66
N HIS A 41 16.13 21.08 10.72
CA HIS A 41 16.07 20.80 9.28
C HIS A 41 17.39 21.19 8.61
N GLY A 42 17.72 20.48 7.53
CA GLY A 42 18.93 20.72 6.76
C GLY A 42 19.15 19.68 5.67
N GLY A 43 20.40 19.52 5.25
CA GLY A 43 20.78 18.58 4.20
C GLY A 43 22.29 18.37 4.13
N PHE A 44 22.76 17.76 3.03
CA PHE A 44 24.19 17.62 2.74
C PHE A 44 24.57 18.45 1.52
N GLU A 45 25.59 19.31 1.67
CA GLU A 45 26.10 20.19 0.61
C GLU A 45 26.48 19.39 -0.64
N GLY A 46 26.17 19.94 -1.81
CA GLY A 46 26.47 19.27 -3.09
C GLY A 46 25.59 18.04 -3.37
N THR A 47 24.60 17.76 -2.53
CA THR A 47 23.59 16.72 -2.74
C THR A 47 22.19 17.33 -2.78
N GLY A 48 21.20 16.54 -3.24
CA GLY A 48 19.78 16.85 -3.06
C GLY A 48 19.18 16.24 -1.78
N VAL A 49 19.99 15.67 -0.88
CA VAL A 49 19.49 14.98 0.31
C VAL A 49 19.16 15.99 1.40
N LYS A 50 17.90 15.95 1.85
CA LYS A 50 17.39 16.74 2.98
C LYS A 50 16.98 15.84 4.13
N PHE A 51 17.03 16.36 5.34
CA PHE A 51 16.62 15.67 6.55
C PHE A 51 15.79 16.56 7.49
N LEU A 52 14.96 15.89 8.29
CA LEU A 52 14.26 16.45 9.42
C LEU A 52 14.52 15.60 10.66
N PHE A 53 14.90 16.27 11.76
CA PHE A 53 14.97 15.69 13.09
C PHE A 53 14.01 16.40 14.05
N CYS A 54 13.24 15.62 14.80
CA CYS A 54 12.35 16.14 15.85
C CYS A 54 12.77 15.55 17.19
N PHE A 55 13.48 16.34 18.00
CA PHE A 55 14.09 15.92 19.27
C PHE A 55 13.17 16.22 20.47
N PRO A 56 12.90 15.26 21.38
CA PRO A 56 12.16 15.54 22.60
C PRO A 56 12.98 16.39 23.58
N GLU A 57 12.33 16.89 24.63
CA GLU A 57 13.02 17.48 25.79
C GLU A 57 14.00 16.48 26.43
N ALA A 58 15.09 17.00 27.02
CA ALA A 58 16.18 16.19 27.55
C ALA A 58 15.70 15.21 28.64
N GLU A 59 14.74 15.62 29.45
CA GLU A 59 14.15 14.84 30.54
C GLU A 59 13.36 13.62 30.04
N ARG A 60 12.90 13.66 28.78
CA ARG A 60 12.15 12.57 28.15
C ARG A 60 13.03 11.66 27.29
N TYR A 61 14.20 12.12 26.88
CA TYR A 61 15.04 11.40 25.94
C TYR A 61 15.61 10.10 26.53
N GLN A 62 15.41 8.99 25.82
CA GLN A 62 15.81 7.65 26.25
C GLN A 62 16.92 7.05 25.38
N GLY A 63 17.75 7.88 24.72
CA GLY A 63 18.94 7.40 24.01
C GLY A 63 18.67 6.71 22.67
N ARG A 64 17.54 6.99 22.00
CA ARG A 64 17.13 6.28 20.77
C ARG A 64 16.48 7.17 19.70
N PHE A 65 16.38 6.66 18.47
CA PHE A 65 15.59 7.26 17.40
C PHE A 65 14.85 6.24 16.54
N TYR A 66 13.79 6.71 15.89
CA TYR A 66 13.04 5.97 14.88
C TYR A 66 13.09 6.72 13.55
N GLN A 67 13.45 6.00 12.48
CA GLN A 67 13.54 6.52 11.12
C GLN A 67 12.51 5.88 10.21
N TYR A 68 11.59 6.71 9.70
CA TYR A 68 10.54 6.28 8.77
C TYR A 68 11.02 6.37 7.32
N LEU A 69 10.73 5.35 6.51
CA LEU A 69 11.01 5.32 5.07
C LEU A 69 9.72 5.22 4.25
N SER A 70 9.47 6.25 3.44
CA SER A 70 8.28 6.34 2.57
C SER A 70 8.31 5.36 1.38
N PRO A 71 7.16 4.82 0.95
CA PRO A 71 7.06 4.00 -0.27
C PRO A 71 7.42 4.73 -1.55
N PHE A 72 6.99 5.98 -1.71
CA PHE A 72 7.24 6.83 -2.88
C PHE A 72 7.72 8.21 -2.42
N PRO A 73 9.01 8.35 -2.09
CA PRO A 73 9.54 9.62 -1.63
C PRO A 73 9.61 10.67 -2.73
N GLY A 74 9.15 11.88 -2.40
CA GLY A 74 9.33 13.08 -3.21
C GLY A 74 10.49 13.96 -2.74
N PRO A 75 10.69 15.14 -3.36
CA PRO A 75 11.79 16.03 -3.04
C PRO A 75 11.69 16.62 -1.63
N ASP A 76 10.47 16.73 -1.09
CA ASP A 76 10.16 17.28 0.23
C ASP A 76 9.64 16.20 1.20
N GLU A 77 10.06 14.94 1.03
CA GLU A 77 9.55 13.84 1.86
C GLU A 77 9.90 14.02 3.34
N GLU A 78 11.03 14.66 3.67
CA GLU A 78 11.51 14.81 5.04
C GLU A 78 10.55 15.59 5.93
N ILE A 79 9.70 16.44 5.35
CA ILE A 79 8.70 17.23 6.09
C ILE A 79 7.29 16.63 6.00
N ALA A 80 7.09 15.53 5.29
CA ALA A 80 5.77 15.02 4.96
C ALA A 80 4.97 14.52 6.19
N SER A 81 5.65 14.06 7.24
CA SER A 81 5.00 13.64 8.49
C SER A 81 4.64 14.79 9.44
N LEU A 82 5.05 16.04 9.16
CA LEU A 82 4.74 17.18 10.03
C LEU A 82 3.23 17.39 10.20
N GLY A 83 2.46 17.22 9.13
CA GLY A 83 1.00 17.41 9.13
C GLY A 83 0.19 16.24 9.69
N ARG A 84 0.82 15.11 10.04
CA ARG A 84 0.09 13.92 10.52
C ARG A 84 -0.12 13.96 12.03
N LEU A 85 -1.38 13.87 12.45
CA LEU A 85 -1.82 13.87 13.86
C LEU A 85 -2.66 12.61 14.15
N GLY A 86 -3.07 12.46 15.41
CA GLY A 86 -3.89 11.31 15.81
C GLY A 86 -3.18 9.99 15.53
N VAL A 87 -3.91 8.91 15.26
CA VAL A 87 -3.31 7.57 15.11
C VAL A 87 -2.25 7.46 14.01
N ASN A 88 -2.17 8.43 13.10
CA ASN A 88 -1.18 8.50 12.03
C ASN A 88 0.07 9.31 12.42
N ASP A 89 0.14 9.82 13.66
CA ASP A 89 1.24 10.66 14.14
C ASP A 89 2.51 9.84 14.45
N ARG A 90 3.47 9.91 13.52
CA ARG A 90 4.78 9.25 13.63
C ARG A 90 5.73 10.04 14.54
N ILE A 91 5.74 11.37 14.44
CA ILE A 91 6.63 12.22 15.24
C ILE A 91 6.15 12.23 16.70
N GLY A 92 4.85 12.41 16.93
CA GLY A 92 4.25 12.37 18.26
C GLY A 92 4.45 11.02 18.96
N PHE A 93 4.38 9.91 18.21
CA PHE A 93 4.80 8.59 18.72
C PHE A 93 6.25 8.61 19.22
N CYS A 94 7.21 9.07 18.40
CA CYS A 94 8.61 9.12 18.81
C CYS A 94 8.80 9.94 20.09
N LEU A 95 8.27 11.16 20.12
CA LEU A 95 8.41 12.09 21.23
C LEU A 95 7.80 11.52 22.52
N ALA A 96 6.61 10.92 22.44
CA ALA A 96 5.90 10.34 23.58
C ALA A 96 6.66 9.16 24.22
N TYR A 97 7.43 8.39 23.43
CA TYR A 97 8.23 7.26 23.91
C TYR A 97 9.73 7.58 24.02
N GLY A 98 10.08 8.86 24.17
CA GLY A 98 11.44 9.29 24.49
C GLY A 98 12.46 9.06 23.37
N ALA A 99 11.99 8.98 22.12
CA ALA A 99 12.82 8.89 20.93
C ALA A 99 12.75 10.21 20.15
N TYR A 100 13.81 10.54 19.43
CA TYR A 100 13.70 11.55 18.37
C TYR A 100 13.27 10.89 17.05
N SER A 101 12.51 11.64 16.25
CA SER A 101 12.10 11.20 14.91
C SER A 101 13.15 11.62 13.88
N VAL A 102 13.39 10.76 12.88
CA VAL A 102 14.30 11.00 11.76
C VAL A 102 13.56 10.74 10.45
N GLU A 103 13.55 11.72 9.54
CA GLU A 103 13.07 11.54 8.17
C GLU A 103 14.01 12.19 7.16
N SER A 104 13.99 11.69 5.92
CA SER A 104 14.77 12.24 4.82
C SER A 104 14.00 12.08 3.51
N ASN A 105 14.33 12.90 2.51
CA ASN A 105 13.86 12.67 1.14
C ASN A 105 14.53 11.48 0.44
N MET A 106 15.45 10.78 1.12
CA MET A 106 16.15 9.60 0.60
C MET A 106 16.89 9.88 -0.73
N GLY A 107 17.33 11.13 -0.93
CA GLY A 107 17.97 11.56 -2.18
C GLY A 107 17.03 11.68 -3.37
N SER A 108 15.72 11.65 -3.13
CA SER A 108 14.72 11.85 -4.17
C SER A 108 14.73 13.30 -4.62
N THR A 109 15.05 13.54 -5.88
CA THR A 109 15.22 14.91 -6.44
C THR A 109 13.96 15.41 -7.15
N ALA A 110 12.96 14.55 -7.29
CA ALA A 110 11.67 14.85 -7.89
C ALA A 110 10.65 13.87 -7.32
N MET A 111 9.37 14.20 -7.46
CA MET A 111 8.29 13.25 -7.16
C MET A 111 8.33 12.06 -8.14
N PHE A 112 9.11 12.20 -9.22
CA PHE A 112 9.19 11.32 -10.38
C PHE A 112 10.59 11.24 -11.01
N GLY A 113 10.94 10.07 -11.53
CA GLY A 113 12.15 9.83 -12.31
C GLY A 113 13.03 8.75 -11.68
N GLY A 114 13.58 7.86 -12.51
CA GLY A 114 14.54 6.87 -12.05
C GLY A 114 15.74 7.57 -11.43
N GLN A 115 16.05 7.24 -10.17
CA GLN A 115 17.33 7.62 -9.58
C GLN A 115 18.44 6.97 -10.40
N ALA A 116 19.36 7.76 -10.94
CA ALA A 116 20.51 7.24 -11.68
C ALA A 116 21.34 6.26 -10.82
N ASP A 117 21.34 6.48 -9.51
CA ASP A 117 21.86 5.57 -8.50
C ASP A 117 20.71 5.01 -7.65
N ALA A 118 20.21 3.82 -8.00
CA ALA A 118 19.16 3.15 -7.23
C ALA A 118 19.58 2.79 -5.79
N THR A 119 20.88 2.82 -5.48
CA THR A 119 21.39 2.59 -4.12
C THR A 119 21.37 3.84 -3.25
N LEU A 120 21.16 5.02 -3.84
CA LEU A 120 21.19 6.29 -3.13
C LEU A 120 20.22 6.31 -1.94
N CYS A 121 19.03 5.72 -2.10
CA CYS A 121 17.99 5.70 -1.07
C CYS A 121 18.49 5.15 0.29
N TRP A 122 19.04 3.94 0.32
CA TRP A 122 19.51 3.35 1.57
C TRP A 122 20.86 3.94 2.02
N LYS A 123 21.69 4.43 1.10
CA LYS A 123 22.96 5.12 1.43
C LYS A 123 22.73 6.47 2.10
N SER A 124 21.85 7.29 1.55
CA SER A 124 21.50 8.59 2.11
C SER A 124 20.75 8.42 3.42
N SER A 125 19.86 7.44 3.53
CA SER A 125 19.15 7.13 4.78
C SER A 125 20.13 6.79 5.90
N ALA A 126 21.17 6.00 5.60
CA ALA A 126 22.21 5.62 6.55
C ALA A 126 23.08 6.82 6.96
N ALA A 127 23.41 7.71 6.01
CA ALA A 127 24.14 8.94 6.31
C ALA A 127 23.34 9.91 7.19
N VAL A 128 22.06 10.08 6.91
CA VAL A 128 21.15 10.87 7.74
C VAL A 128 21.04 10.29 9.15
N ALA A 129 20.97 8.96 9.28
CA ALA A 129 20.95 8.27 10.57
C ALA A 129 22.22 8.51 11.40
N GLU A 130 23.40 8.44 10.78
CA GLU A 130 24.66 8.73 11.50
C GLU A 130 24.78 10.20 11.87
N TYR A 131 24.38 11.11 10.98
CA TYR A 131 24.42 12.54 11.29
C TYR A 131 23.42 12.92 12.41
N SER A 132 22.25 12.30 12.45
CA SER A 132 21.29 12.53 13.53
C SER A 132 21.86 12.15 14.90
N ARG A 133 22.73 11.12 14.97
CA ARG A 133 23.45 10.77 16.20
C ARG A 133 24.43 11.86 16.62
N VAL A 134 25.14 12.48 15.69
CA VAL A 134 26.04 13.61 15.99
C VAL A 134 25.24 14.72 16.69
N LYS A 135 24.10 15.10 16.11
CA LYS A 135 23.21 16.11 16.70
C LYS A 135 22.66 15.69 18.06
N ALA A 136 22.22 14.44 18.22
CA ALA A 136 21.74 13.95 19.51
C ALA A 136 22.82 14.00 20.60
N MET A 137 24.06 13.61 20.28
CA MET A 137 25.19 13.65 21.22
C MET A 137 25.56 15.09 21.61
N GLU A 138 25.48 16.04 20.67
CA GLU A 138 25.66 17.48 20.96
C GLU A 138 24.54 18.05 21.84
N ILE A 139 23.28 17.66 21.59
CA ILE A 139 22.11 18.19 22.31
C ILE A 139 22.03 17.63 23.73
N TYR A 140 22.26 16.33 23.90
CA TYR A 140 22.01 15.63 25.17
C TYR A 140 23.29 15.25 25.94
N GLY A 141 24.48 15.42 25.36
CA GLY A 141 25.74 14.94 25.96
C GLY A 141 25.75 13.42 26.18
N CYS A 142 25.00 12.67 25.36
CA CYS A 142 24.84 11.23 25.49
C CYS A 142 25.95 10.45 24.74
N THR A 143 25.97 9.13 24.94
CA THR A 143 26.73 8.22 24.07
C THR A 143 25.95 7.91 22.79
N ARG A 144 26.51 7.08 21.88
CA ARG A 144 25.87 6.72 20.61
C ARG A 144 24.41 6.27 20.81
N PRO A 145 23.42 7.01 20.29
CA PRO A 145 22.02 6.61 20.35
C PRO A 145 21.75 5.31 19.58
N TYR A 146 20.80 4.52 20.08
CA TYR A 146 20.24 3.38 19.33
C TYR A 146 19.37 3.88 18.18
N GLY A 147 19.39 3.17 17.04
CA GLY A 147 18.63 3.55 15.84
C GLY A 147 17.75 2.42 15.31
N TYR A 148 16.51 2.75 14.97
CA TYR A 148 15.54 1.82 14.42
C TYR A 148 14.95 2.34 13.11
N VAL A 149 14.89 1.50 12.07
CA VAL A 149 14.33 1.86 10.76
C VAL A 149 13.07 1.07 10.45
N TYR A 150 12.07 1.73 9.87
CA TYR A 150 10.79 1.10 9.56
C TYR A 150 10.11 1.74 8.35
N GLY A 151 9.30 0.95 7.65
CA GLY A 151 8.61 1.37 6.44
C GLY A 151 7.77 0.22 5.87
N GLY A 152 6.65 0.58 5.25
CA GLY A 152 5.68 -0.37 4.70
C GLY A 152 5.75 -0.45 3.18
N SER A 153 5.39 -1.59 2.58
CA SER A 153 5.28 -1.71 1.11
C SER A 153 6.58 -1.31 0.40
N GLY A 154 6.56 -0.27 -0.45
CA GLY A 154 7.77 0.34 -1.04
C GLY A 154 8.82 0.78 -0.01
N GLY A 155 8.40 1.20 1.18
CA GLY A 155 9.26 1.53 2.32
C GLY A 155 9.80 0.28 3.03
N GLY A 156 9.10 -0.86 2.90
CA GLY A 156 9.55 -2.16 3.37
C GLY A 156 10.78 -2.66 2.60
N TYR A 157 10.79 -2.54 1.27
CA TYR A 157 11.98 -2.83 0.46
C TYR A 157 13.17 -1.97 0.88
N LYS A 158 12.94 -0.67 1.12
CA LYS A 158 13.98 0.28 1.54
C LYS A 158 14.50 -0.07 2.93
N THR A 159 13.61 -0.39 3.87
CA THR A 159 13.94 -0.82 5.23
C THR A 159 14.82 -2.06 5.21
N ILE A 160 14.45 -3.06 4.40
CA ILE A 160 15.24 -4.29 4.22
C ILE A 160 16.60 -3.98 3.57
N SER A 161 16.61 -3.16 2.51
CA SER A 161 17.86 -2.76 1.84
C SER A 161 18.81 -2.02 2.78
N CYS A 162 18.29 -1.15 3.65
CA CYS A 162 19.06 -0.48 4.70
C CYS A 162 19.80 -1.46 5.61
N VAL A 163 19.13 -2.52 6.07
CA VAL A 163 19.70 -3.46 7.05
C VAL A 163 20.42 -4.64 6.43
N GLU A 164 20.25 -4.94 5.15
CA GLU A 164 21.07 -5.93 4.44
C GLU A 164 22.39 -5.32 3.95
N ASN A 165 22.41 -4.03 3.62
CA ASN A 165 23.55 -3.38 2.99
C ASN A 165 24.38 -2.48 3.92
N THR A 166 23.88 -2.13 5.11
CA THR A 166 24.56 -1.21 6.03
C THR A 166 24.46 -1.68 7.49
N ARG A 167 25.20 -1.02 8.39
CA ARG A 167 25.13 -1.22 9.87
C ARG A 167 24.65 0.03 10.62
N ALA A 168 23.98 0.96 9.92
CA ALA A 168 23.59 2.23 10.51
C ALA A 168 22.46 2.11 11.55
N TRP A 169 21.74 0.98 11.59
CA TRP A 169 20.62 0.74 12.54
C TRP A 169 20.86 -0.51 13.38
N ASP A 170 20.31 -0.48 14.60
CA ASP A 170 20.41 -1.54 15.60
C ASP A 170 19.20 -2.50 15.54
N GLY A 171 18.10 -2.08 14.89
CA GLY A 171 16.96 -2.93 14.57
C GLY A 171 16.10 -2.38 13.43
N ALA A 172 15.25 -3.23 12.83
CA ALA A 172 14.26 -2.80 11.85
C ALA A 172 12.86 -3.43 12.01
N VAL A 173 11.84 -2.68 11.60
CA VAL A 173 10.44 -3.14 11.51
C VAL A 173 9.89 -2.87 10.11
N PRO A 174 10.24 -3.70 9.09
CA PRO A 174 9.55 -3.66 7.82
C PRO A 174 8.12 -4.18 7.99
N TYR A 175 7.17 -3.65 7.23
CA TYR A 175 5.78 -4.13 7.28
C TYR A 175 5.13 -4.18 5.90
N VAL A 176 4.10 -5.00 5.74
CA VAL A 176 3.36 -5.24 4.47
C VAL A 176 4.31 -5.33 3.28
N ILE A 177 5.28 -6.25 3.39
CA ILE A 177 6.38 -6.34 2.43
C ILE A 177 5.98 -7.16 1.21
N GLY A 178 6.53 -6.79 0.06
CA GLY A 178 6.55 -7.67 -1.10
C GLY A 178 7.85 -8.48 -1.21
N SER A 179 7.83 -9.42 -2.14
CA SER A 179 9.02 -10.09 -2.67
C SER A 179 9.67 -9.23 -3.78
N PRO A 180 10.90 -9.54 -4.23
CA PRO A 180 11.51 -8.85 -5.36
C PRO A 180 10.72 -8.97 -6.67
N TYR A 181 9.69 -9.80 -6.73
CA TYR A 181 8.86 -10.02 -7.92
C TYR A 181 7.41 -9.56 -7.73
N SER A 182 7.08 -8.92 -6.59
CA SER A 182 5.71 -8.48 -6.33
C SER A 182 5.34 -7.30 -7.22
N LEU A 183 6.14 -6.24 -7.29
CA LEU A 183 5.89 -5.15 -8.25
C LEU A 183 6.38 -5.53 -9.66
N PRO A 184 5.72 -5.10 -10.74
CA PRO A 184 4.34 -4.60 -10.79
C PRO A 184 3.31 -5.75 -10.72
N ASN A 185 3.75 -7.01 -10.66
CA ASN A 185 2.95 -8.21 -10.86
C ASN A 185 1.69 -8.33 -9.98
N THR A 186 1.79 -8.14 -8.66
CA THR A 186 0.65 -8.21 -7.73
C THR A 186 -0.39 -7.14 -8.02
N ILE A 187 0.07 -5.94 -8.40
CA ILE A 187 -0.81 -4.83 -8.79
C ILE A 187 -1.50 -5.13 -10.14
N THR A 188 -0.77 -5.69 -11.11
CA THR A 188 -1.37 -6.07 -12.40
C THR A 188 -2.40 -7.19 -12.26
N MET A 189 -2.14 -8.20 -11.44
CA MET A 189 -3.05 -9.32 -11.27
C MET A 189 -4.30 -8.92 -10.48
N HIS A 190 -4.18 -7.99 -9.52
CA HIS A 190 -5.33 -7.43 -8.79
C HIS A 190 -6.26 -6.70 -9.75
N ALA A 191 -5.72 -5.81 -10.61
CA ALA A 191 -6.49 -5.14 -11.65
C ALA A 191 -7.13 -6.12 -12.66
N GLN A 192 -6.47 -7.25 -12.96
CA GLN A 192 -7.07 -8.31 -13.76
C GLN A 192 -8.28 -8.95 -13.07
N GLY A 193 -8.14 -9.24 -11.77
CA GLY A 193 -9.22 -9.76 -10.94
C GLY A 193 -10.38 -8.77 -10.88
N GLN A 194 -10.08 -7.49 -10.69
CA GLN A 194 -11.09 -6.44 -10.69
C GLN A 194 -11.91 -6.44 -11.97
N ARG A 195 -11.25 -6.54 -13.13
CA ARG A 195 -11.94 -6.62 -14.42
C ARG A 195 -12.82 -7.86 -14.56
N VAL A 196 -12.27 -9.04 -14.28
CA VAL A 196 -12.94 -10.32 -14.58
C VAL A 196 -14.01 -10.67 -13.54
N LEU A 197 -13.85 -10.23 -12.29
CA LEU A 197 -14.76 -10.51 -11.18
C LEU A 197 -15.76 -9.38 -10.90
N ARG A 198 -15.80 -8.33 -11.74
CA ARG A 198 -16.61 -7.10 -11.55
C ARG A 198 -18.10 -7.32 -11.22
N HIS A 199 -18.66 -8.46 -11.63
CA HIS A 199 -20.07 -8.83 -11.42
C HIS A 199 -20.29 -9.83 -10.28
N SER A 200 -19.24 -10.18 -9.54
CA SER A 200 -19.22 -11.33 -8.64
C SER A 200 -18.58 -11.08 -7.27
N PHE A 201 -18.01 -9.91 -6.98
CA PHE A 201 -17.46 -9.59 -5.64
C PHE A 201 -18.47 -9.82 -4.52
N GLY A 202 -19.71 -9.34 -4.68
CA GLY A 202 -20.77 -9.53 -3.68
C GLY A 202 -21.10 -11.00 -3.43
N LYS A 203 -21.05 -11.86 -4.46
CA LYS A 203 -21.27 -13.32 -4.31
C LYS A 203 -20.14 -13.97 -3.54
N ILE A 204 -18.89 -13.59 -3.86
CA ILE A 204 -17.69 -14.09 -3.20
C ILE A 204 -17.73 -13.72 -1.72
N LEU A 205 -18.04 -12.45 -1.42
CA LEU A 205 -18.12 -11.97 -0.05
C LEU A 205 -19.25 -12.65 0.74
N ASP A 206 -20.46 -12.71 0.20
CA ASP A 206 -21.61 -13.36 0.84
C ASP A 206 -21.34 -14.83 1.16
N ALA A 207 -20.67 -15.56 0.25
CA ALA A 207 -20.26 -16.94 0.49
C ALA A 207 -19.28 -17.09 1.66
N LEU A 208 -18.38 -16.13 1.86
CA LEU A 208 -17.34 -16.16 2.90
C LEU A 208 -17.81 -15.57 4.25
N ASP A 209 -18.89 -14.81 4.26
CA ASP A 209 -19.38 -14.10 5.44
C ASP A 209 -20.08 -15.02 6.47
N ALA A 210 -20.59 -14.45 7.56
CA ALA A 210 -21.32 -15.14 8.59
C ALA A 210 -22.66 -15.72 8.09
N GLY A 211 -22.75 -17.04 8.00
CA GLY A 211 -23.95 -17.74 7.52
C GLY A 211 -23.97 -17.99 6.00
N GLY A 212 -22.92 -17.56 5.29
CA GLY A 212 -22.64 -17.89 3.90
C GLY A 212 -22.39 -19.39 3.68
N SER A 213 -22.33 -19.79 2.41
CA SER A 213 -22.16 -21.19 2.01
C SER A 213 -20.79 -21.78 2.38
N GLY A 214 -19.77 -20.94 2.54
CA GLY A 214 -18.37 -21.34 2.63
C GLY A 214 -17.73 -21.70 1.28
N ASP A 215 -18.50 -21.69 0.18
CA ASP A 215 -18.01 -21.95 -1.18
C ASP A 215 -17.97 -20.65 -1.99
N PRO A 216 -16.78 -20.01 -2.15
CA PRO A 216 -16.67 -18.74 -2.86
C PRO A 216 -16.84 -18.88 -4.38
N TYR A 217 -16.97 -20.09 -4.90
CA TYR A 217 -17.20 -20.35 -6.33
C TYR A 217 -18.69 -20.48 -6.66
N ALA A 218 -19.57 -20.53 -5.65
CA ALA A 218 -21.00 -20.68 -5.85
C ALA A 218 -21.58 -19.51 -6.68
N GLY A 219 -22.19 -19.83 -7.82
CA GLY A 219 -22.81 -18.83 -8.70
C GLY A 219 -21.83 -18.02 -9.57
N LEU A 220 -20.56 -18.41 -9.60
CA LEU A 220 -19.58 -17.89 -10.55
C LEU A 220 -19.67 -18.61 -11.90
N ASN A 221 -19.47 -17.88 -12.98
CA ASN A 221 -19.27 -18.50 -14.29
C ASN A 221 -17.84 -19.09 -14.40
N ARG A 222 -17.53 -19.75 -15.53
CA ARG A 222 -16.23 -20.40 -15.74
C ARG A 222 -15.05 -19.41 -15.63
N ASP A 223 -15.13 -18.27 -16.32
CA ASP A 223 -14.03 -17.29 -16.34
C ASP A 223 -13.81 -16.66 -14.96
N GLU A 224 -14.89 -16.39 -14.24
CA GLU A 224 -14.87 -15.88 -12.87
C GLU A 224 -14.26 -16.90 -11.90
N ALA A 225 -14.71 -18.15 -11.95
CA ALA A 225 -14.18 -19.21 -11.09
C ALA A 225 -12.70 -19.50 -11.38
N ASP A 226 -12.29 -19.51 -12.65
CA ASP A 226 -10.90 -19.70 -13.06
C ASP A 226 -10.02 -18.51 -12.62
N MET A 227 -10.53 -17.27 -12.70
CA MET A 227 -9.81 -16.09 -12.23
C MET A 227 -9.64 -16.10 -10.71
N LEU A 228 -10.73 -16.33 -9.96
CA LEU A 228 -10.68 -16.38 -8.51
C LEU A 228 -9.65 -17.43 -8.05
N ARG A 229 -9.70 -18.65 -8.60
CA ARG A 229 -8.75 -19.71 -8.28
C ARG A 229 -7.30 -19.31 -8.56
N LYS A 230 -7.05 -18.66 -9.70
CA LYS A 230 -5.70 -18.21 -10.11
C LYS A 230 -5.15 -17.16 -9.14
N LEU A 231 -5.95 -16.15 -8.81
CA LEU A 231 -5.52 -15.08 -7.92
C LEU A 231 -5.37 -15.56 -6.48
N THR A 232 -6.27 -16.44 -6.03
CA THR A 232 -6.08 -17.14 -4.76
C THR A 232 -4.74 -17.87 -4.74
N ARG A 233 -4.42 -18.70 -5.74
CA ARG A 233 -3.12 -19.38 -5.87
C ARG A 233 -1.90 -18.46 -5.92
N MET A 234 -2.05 -17.25 -6.46
CA MET A 234 -1.01 -16.22 -6.40
C MET A 234 -0.79 -15.66 -4.99
N GLY A 235 -1.69 -15.94 -4.06
CA GLY A 235 -1.69 -15.47 -2.69
C GLY A 235 -2.65 -14.30 -2.43
N PHE A 236 -3.52 -13.93 -3.38
CA PHE A 236 -4.53 -12.90 -3.15
C PHE A 236 -5.61 -13.44 -2.21
N PRO A 237 -5.83 -12.83 -1.04
CA PRO A 237 -6.77 -13.34 -0.05
C PRO A 237 -8.22 -13.17 -0.55
N PRO A 238 -9.03 -14.23 -0.66
CA PRO A 238 -10.40 -14.13 -1.22
C PRO A 238 -11.30 -13.13 -0.48
N ILE A 239 -11.10 -12.94 0.81
CA ILE A 239 -11.91 -12.01 1.63
C ILE A 239 -11.56 -10.53 1.34
N ALA A 240 -10.41 -10.22 0.73
CA ALA A 240 -10.02 -8.85 0.41
C ALA A 240 -10.84 -8.21 -0.71
N TRP A 241 -11.57 -9.01 -1.50
CA TRP A 241 -12.59 -8.52 -2.45
C TRP A 241 -13.75 -7.75 -1.80
N TYR A 242 -13.75 -7.66 -0.47
CA TYR A 242 -14.68 -6.85 0.31
C TYR A 242 -14.73 -5.39 -0.16
N LEU A 243 -13.59 -4.74 -0.46
CA LEU A 243 -13.58 -3.34 -0.88
C LEU A 243 -14.33 -3.15 -2.20
N GLU A 244 -14.06 -4.00 -3.18
CA GLU A 244 -14.74 -3.96 -4.47
C GLU A 244 -16.22 -4.36 -4.36
N ALA A 245 -16.57 -5.28 -3.45
CA ALA A 245 -17.96 -5.60 -3.15
C ALA A 245 -18.74 -4.39 -2.59
N MET A 246 -18.05 -3.49 -1.89
CA MET A 246 -18.58 -2.20 -1.41
C MET A 246 -18.56 -1.09 -2.47
N GLY A 247 -18.09 -1.38 -3.69
CA GLY A 247 -18.01 -0.42 -4.79
C GLY A 247 -16.70 0.39 -4.82
N HIS A 248 -15.72 0.07 -3.97
CA HIS A 248 -14.39 0.66 -4.02
C HIS A 248 -13.52 -0.10 -5.01
N ILE A 249 -13.59 0.28 -6.28
CA ILE A 249 -12.76 -0.29 -7.34
C ILE A 249 -11.60 0.68 -7.58
N ASP A 250 -10.41 0.30 -7.13
CA ASP A 250 -9.18 1.07 -7.28
C ASP A 250 -8.06 0.12 -7.72
N SER A 251 -7.45 0.40 -8.86
CA SER A 251 -6.34 -0.42 -9.39
C SER A 251 -4.99 -0.07 -8.75
N GLY A 252 -5.01 0.68 -7.66
CA GLY A 252 -3.87 1.01 -6.83
C GLY A 252 -2.80 1.76 -7.60
N SER A 253 -1.54 1.41 -7.39
CA SER A 253 -0.41 2.05 -8.07
C SER A 253 -0.27 1.72 -9.57
N LEU A 254 -1.18 0.95 -10.19
CA LEU A 254 -1.06 0.57 -11.59
C LEU A 254 -0.93 1.76 -12.57
N PRO A 255 -1.68 2.87 -12.42
CA PRO A 255 -1.54 4.03 -13.31
C PRO A 255 -0.12 4.62 -13.31
N VAL A 256 0.59 4.48 -12.19
CA VAL A 256 1.97 4.92 -12.01
C VAL A 256 2.97 3.91 -12.60
N LEU A 257 2.70 2.62 -12.44
CA LEU A 257 3.62 1.56 -12.83
C LEU A 257 3.56 1.24 -14.32
N LEU A 258 2.38 1.32 -14.94
CA LEU A 258 2.13 0.98 -16.34
C LEU A 258 3.05 1.75 -17.31
N PRO A 259 3.24 3.08 -17.19
CA PRO A 259 4.18 3.81 -18.04
C PRO A 259 5.62 3.28 -17.95
N GLY A 260 6.07 2.91 -16.74
CA GLY A 260 7.37 2.28 -16.52
C GLY A 260 7.49 0.93 -17.23
N VAL A 261 6.45 0.09 -17.13
CA VAL A 261 6.40 -1.20 -17.85
C VAL A 261 6.46 -0.99 -19.36
N LYS A 262 5.70 -0.03 -19.89
CA LYS A 262 5.66 0.30 -21.32
C LYS A 262 6.98 0.86 -21.84
N ALA A 263 7.68 1.67 -21.05
CA ALA A 263 9.00 2.18 -21.41
C ALA A 263 10.05 1.06 -21.47
N MET A 264 10.01 0.11 -20.52
CA MET A 264 11.02 -0.95 -20.41
C MET A 264 10.75 -2.17 -21.31
N ASP A 265 9.48 -2.49 -21.58
CA ASP A 265 9.09 -3.56 -22.51
C ASP A 265 7.96 -3.12 -23.46
N PRO A 266 8.26 -2.20 -24.41
CA PRO A 266 7.26 -1.66 -25.32
C PRO A 266 6.67 -2.73 -26.25
N SER A 267 7.45 -3.76 -26.59
CA SER A 267 7.02 -4.83 -27.49
C SER A 267 5.95 -5.74 -26.88
N TYR A 268 5.87 -5.84 -25.55
CA TYR A 268 4.86 -6.67 -24.87
C TYR A 268 3.44 -6.30 -25.28
N PHE A 269 3.15 -5.00 -25.39
CA PHE A 269 1.82 -4.50 -25.67
C PHE A 269 1.34 -4.88 -27.07
N THR A 270 2.26 -4.97 -28.05
CA THR A 270 1.92 -5.50 -29.38
C THR A 270 1.85 -7.01 -29.39
N ASP A 271 2.82 -7.68 -28.75
CA ASP A 271 2.88 -9.14 -28.68
C ASP A 271 1.64 -9.74 -28.01
N PHE A 272 1.13 -9.07 -26.96
CA PHE A 272 -0.03 -9.50 -26.21
C PHE A 272 -1.28 -9.71 -27.08
N TRP A 273 -1.47 -8.83 -28.07
CA TRP A 273 -2.62 -8.87 -28.98
C TRP A 273 -2.39 -9.71 -30.23
N THR A 274 -1.14 -10.04 -30.57
CA THR A 274 -0.79 -10.57 -31.91
C THR A 274 -0.10 -11.93 -31.89
N LYS A 275 0.52 -12.36 -30.78
CA LYS A 275 1.27 -13.62 -30.71
C LYS A 275 0.51 -14.70 -29.93
N PRO A 276 0.56 -15.97 -30.38
CA PRO A 276 -0.02 -17.09 -29.63
C PRO A 276 0.55 -17.20 -28.21
N GLY A 277 -0.28 -17.66 -27.27
CA GLY A 277 0.09 -17.83 -25.86
C GLY A 277 -0.13 -16.59 -24.98
N TYR A 278 -0.51 -15.46 -25.56
CA TYR A 278 -1.00 -14.27 -24.85
C TYR A 278 -2.53 -14.20 -24.87
N MET A 279 -3.14 -13.65 -23.82
CA MET A 279 -4.61 -13.63 -23.69
C MET A 279 -5.30 -12.77 -24.76
N GLY A 280 -4.64 -11.71 -25.24
CA GLY A 280 -5.20 -10.82 -26.25
C GLY A 280 -5.18 -11.39 -27.67
N ALA A 281 -4.44 -12.47 -27.91
CA ALA A 281 -4.39 -13.13 -29.21
C ALA A 281 -5.51 -14.16 -29.42
N ASP A 282 -6.24 -14.51 -28.36
CA ASP A 282 -7.35 -15.46 -28.39
C ASP A 282 -8.68 -14.69 -28.34
N PRO A 283 -9.48 -14.67 -29.43
CA PRO A 283 -10.70 -13.88 -29.51
C PRO A 283 -11.80 -14.34 -28.53
N ASP A 284 -11.73 -15.57 -28.02
CA ASP A 284 -12.74 -16.13 -27.14
C ASP A 284 -12.48 -15.80 -25.65
N LEU A 285 -11.32 -15.20 -25.33
CA LEU A 285 -10.96 -14.85 -23.97
C LEU A 285 -11.49 -13.47 -23.55
N THR A 286 -11.68 -13.31 -22.23
CA THR A 286 -12.21 -12.07 -21.63
C THR A 286 -11.41 -10.81 -21.98
N ALA A 287 -10.13 -10.92 -22.31
CA ALA A 287 -9.30 -9.79 -22.72
C ALA A 287 -9.82 -9.14 -24.02
N CYS A 288 -10.20 -9.95 -25.02
CA CYS A 288 -10.77 -9.46 -26.27
C CYS A 288 -12.19 -8.95 -26.09
N ARG A 289 -13.01 -9.61 -25.25
CA ARG A 289 -14.39 -9.18 -24.94
C ARG A 289 -14.45 -7.79 -24.31
N ASP A 290 -13.57 -7.51 -23.35
CA ASP A 290 -13.60 -6.27 -22.58
C ASP A 290 -12.78 -5.13 -23.24
N ARG A 291 -12.18 -5.39 -24.42
CA ARG A 291 -11.37 -4.41 -25.17
C ARG A 291 -12.27 -3.36 -25.81
N LEU A 292 -12.05 -2.09 -25.44
CA LEU A 292 -12.71 -0.95 -26.04
C LEU A 292 -11.74 -0.23 -26.98
N GLN A 293 -12.15 -0.11 -28.25
CA GLN A 293 -11.51 0.78 -29.23
C GLN A 293 -12.58 1.57 -29.95
N PHE A 294 -12.50 2.90 -29.87
CA PHE A 294 -13.49 3.79 -30.49
C PHE A 294 -12.83 5.06 -31.00
N THR A 295 -13.36 5.63 -32.08
CA THR A 295 -12.95 6.94 -32.61
C THR A 295 -14.16 7.86 -32.59
N GLY A 296 -14.04 9.00 -31.92
CA GLY A 296 -15.10 9.98 -31.76
C GLY A 296 -14.70 11.34 -32.28
N LYS A 297 -15.70 12.11 -32.73
CA LYS A 297 -15.55 13.52 -33.09
C LYS A 297 -15.99 14.40 -31.93
N VAL A 298 -15.14 15.33 -31.54
CA VAL A 298 -15.39 16.33 -30.50
C VAL A 298 -16.43 17.32 -30.98
N LYS A 299 -17.44 17.56 -30.15
CA LYS A 299 -18.49 18.54 -30.38
C LYS A 299 -18.33 19.78 -29.51
N SER A 300 -17.95 19.60 -28.24
CA SER A 300 -17.63 20.69 -27.32
C SER A 300 -16.81 20.17 -26.14
N VAL A 301 -16.21 21.08 -25.35
CA VAL A 301 -15.43 20.74 -24.16
C VAL A 301 -15.78 21.68 -23.00
N ARG A 302 -15.59 21.20 -21.77
CA ARG A 302 -15.68 22.01 -20.56
C ARG A 302 -14.40 21.88 -19.74
N LEU A 303 -13.81 23.03 -19.41
CA LEU A 303 -12.65 23.13 -18.52
C LEU A 303 -13.04 22.86 -17.07
N PRO A 304 -12.12 22.36 -16.23
CA PRO A 304 -12.36 22.20 -14.80
C PRO A 304 -12.55 23.58 -14.13
N ASN A 305 -13.39 23.64 -13.09
CA ASN A 305 -13.47 24.83 -12.24
C ASN A 305 -12.24 24.90 -11.30
N ASP A 306 -11.43 25.96 -11.44
CA ASP A 306 -10.26 26.22 -10.58
C ASP A 306 -10.68 26.72 -9.20
N SER A 307 -11.01 25.80 -8.28
CA SER A 307 -11.32 26.13 -6.88
C SER A 307 -10.28 25.64 -5.85
N GLY A 308 -9.09 25.20 -6.27
CA GLY A 308 -8.02 24.86 -5.33
C GLY A 308 -6.85 24.10 -5.95
N THR A 309 -5.66 24.35 -5.42
CA THR A 309 -4.44 23.55 -5.63
C THR A 309 -4.52 22.28 -4.79
N ASP A 310 -4.39 21.11 -5.43
CA ASP A 310 -4.20 19.85 -4.71
C ASP A 310 -2.83 19.88 -4.03
N SER A 311 -2.77 20.30 -2.77
CA SER A 311 -1.54 20.24 -2.00
C SER A 311 -1.29 18.77 -1.63
N GLY A 312 -0.39 18.07 -2.35
CA GLY A 312 0.07 16.71 -2.03
C GLY A 312 0.83 16.58 -0.69
N ILE A 313 0.76 17.59 0.18
CA ILE A 313 1.34 17.60 1.52
C ILE A 313 0.55 16.61 2.39
N GLY A 314 1.25 15.63 2.96
CA GLY A 314 0.70 14.65 3.90
C GLY A 314 0.48 13.24 3.34
N MET A 315 0.58 13.03 2.02
CA MET A 315 0.40 11.72 1.39
C MET A 315 1.68 10.86 1.43
N ASN A 316 2.23 10.50 2.58
CA ASN A 316 3.47 9.68 2.67
C ASN A 316 3.31 8.26 3.24
N GLY A 317 2.10 7.73 3.26
CA GLY A 317 1.75 6.40 3.78
C GLY A 317 1.76 5.31 2.71
N VAL A 318 1.43 4.09 3.11
CA VAL A 318 1.47 2.89 2.28
C VAL A 318 0.52 2.99 1.08
N ASP A 319 -0.72 3.43 1.30
CA ASP A 319 -1.77 3.45 0.26
C ASP A 319 -1.87 4.79 -0.48
N ASP A 320 -1.27 5.86 0.05
CA ASP A 320 -1.46 7.21 -0.47
C ASP A 320 -0.21 7.81 -1.11
N ALA A 321 1.00 7.27 -0.87
CA ALA A 321 2.24 7.89 -1.35
C ALA A 321 2.35 8.00 -2.87
N TRP A 322 1.79 7.03 -3.61
CA TRP A 322 1.75 7.06 -5.07
C TRP A 322 0.74 8.08 -5.62
N LYS A 323 -0.28 8.49 -4.83
CA LYS A 323 -1.35 9.41 -5.28
C LYS A 323 -0.84 10.83 -5.52
N LYS A 324 0.34 11.18 -4.98
CA LYS A 324 1.11 12.38 -5.35
C LYS A 324 1.32 12.53 -6.85
N GLN A 325 1.10 11.45 -7.62
CA GLN A 325 1.40 11.37 -9.03
C GLN A 325 0.19 11.58 -9.96
N LEU A 326 -0.98 11.91 -9.40
CA LEU A 326 -2.24 12.06 -10.12
C LEU A 326 -2.68 13.53 -10.18
N ALA A 327 -3.33 13.91 -11.28
CA ALA A 327 -4.08 15.16 -11.42
C ALA A 327 -5.58 14.88 -11.63
N ASP A 328 -6.46 15.56 -10.90
CA ASP A 328 -7.92 15.38 -10.99
C ASP A 328 -8.53 16.18 -12.15
N GLY A 329 -9.35 15.51 -12.97
CA GLY A 329 -10.18 16.14 -14.00
C GLY A 329 -11.36 16.97 -13.46
N LYS A 330 -11.68 16.87 -12.15
CA LYS A 330 -12.77 17.58 -11.46
C LYS A 330 -14.11 17.47 -12.21
N ASP A 331 -14.70 18.58 -12.61
CA ASP A 331 -15.98 18.65 -13.32
C ASP A 331 -15.84 18.88 -14.84
N ALA A 332 -14.64 18.63 -15.37
CA ALA A 332 -14.32 18.72 -16.79
C ALA A 332 -14.91 17.56 -17.61
N TRP A 333 -15.24 17.85 -18.87
CA TRP A 333 -15.73 16.84 -19.81
C TRP A 333 -15.46 17.18 -21.28
N ILE A 334 -15.51 16.15 -22.13
CA ILE A 334 -15.49 16.26 -23.60
C ILE A 334 -16.80 15.70 -24.15
N GLU A 335 -17.58 16.51 -24.89
CA GLU A 335 -18.78 16.05 -25.59
C GLU A 335 -18.40 15.46 -26.95
N LEU A 336 -18.85 14.23 -27.24
CA LEU A 336 -18.69 13.60 -28.56
C LEU A 336 -20.02 13.52 -29.32
N GLU A 337 -19.95 13.59 -30.65
CA GLU A 337 -21.10 13.36 -31.55
C GLU A 337 -21.68 11.95 -31.39
N GLU A 338 -20.80 10.96 -31.24
CA GLU A 338 -21.11 9.58 -30.92
C GLU A 338 -20.18 9.08 -29.81
N VAL A 339 -20.71 8.28 -28.88
CA VAL A 339 -19.93 7.58 -27.84
C VAL A 339 -20.14 6.06 -27.94
N PRO A 340 -19.23 5.23 -27.38
CA PRO A 340 -19.43 3.80 -27.26
C PRO A 340 -20.78 3.42 -26.64
N GLN A 341 -21.44 2.43 -27.25
CA GLN A 341 -22.73 1.89 -26.81
C GLN A 341 -22.55 0.50 -26.22
N GLY A 342 -23.33 0.18 -25.19
CA GLY A 342 -23.28 -1.11 -24.49
C GLY A 342 -23.52 -0.95 -23.00
N ASP A 343 -24.20 -1.95 -22.43
CA ASP A 343 -24.64 -1.93 -21.03
C ASP A 343 -23.54 -2.43 -20.06
N ASP A 344 -22.52 -3.13 -20.55
CA ASP A 344 -21.38 -3.65 -19.76
C ASP A 344 -20.03 -3.32 -20.43
N LEU A 345 -19.82 -2.04 -20.73
CA LEU A 345 -18.51 -1.57 -21.22
C LEU A 345 -17.50 -1.52 -20.08
N TYR A 346 -16.28 -2.01 -20.33
CA TYR A 346 -15.17 -1.88 -19.40
C TYR A 346 -14.43 -0.56 -19.65
N LEU A 347 -14.72 0.45 -18.84
CA LEU A 347 -14.22 1.83 -19.01
C LEU A 347 -12.88 2.09 -18.29
N GLU A 348 -12.45 1.21 -17.39
CA GLU A 348 -11.20 1.38 -16.67
C GLU A 348 -9.98 1.36 -17.60
N GLY A 349 -9.06 2.28 -17.35
CA GLY A 349 -7.83 2.42 -18.14
C GLY A 349 -8.03 2.85 -19.59
N VAL A 350 -9.23 3.33 -19.95
CA VAL A 350 -9.48 3.90 -21.28
C VAL A 350 -8.77 5.24 -21.39
N ASN A 351 -7.78 5.32 -22.28
CA ASN A 351 -7.14 6.58 -22.64
C ASN A 351 -7.98 7.31 -23.69
N ILE A 352 -8.26 8.57 -23.45
CA ILE A 352 -8.77 9.54 -24.43
C ILE A 352 -7.55 10.16 -25.09
N THR A 353 -7.20 9.74 -26.30
CA THR A 353 -6.05 10.28 -27.04
C THR A 353 -6.52 11.18 -28.16
N VAL A 354 -6.02 12.42 -28.19
CA VAL A 354 -6.33 13.38 -29.24
C VAL A 354 -5.48 13.06 -30.48
N THR A 355 -6.11 12.95 -31.64
CA THR A 355 -5.44 12.52 -32.88
C THR A 355 -5.32 13.63 -33.93
N THR A 356 -6.13 14.68 -33.85
CA THR A 356 -6.08 15.86 -34.73
C THR A 356 -6.10 17.15 -33.93
N GLY A 357 -5.84 18.29 -34.56
CA GLY A 357 -5.89 19.60 -33.90
C GLY A 357 -4.65 19.94 -33.09
N GLU A 358 -4.70 21.03 -32.33
CA GLU A 358 -3.57 21.57 -31.57
C GLU A 358 -3.16 20.66 -30.40
N ALA A 359 -4.12 19.93 -29.82
CA ALA A 359 -3.88 18.97 -28.75
C ALA A 359 -3.43 17.58 -29.25
N SER A 360 -3.15 17.39 -30.55
CA SER A 360 -2.78 16.08 -31.11
C SER A 360 -1.59 15.44 -30.38
N GLY A 361 -1.72 14.16 -30.04
CA GLY A 361 -0.73 13.38 -29.29
C GLY A 361 -0.83 13.51 -27.76
N LYS A 362 -1.72 14.36 -27.25
CA LYS A 362 -2.04 14.42 -25.82
C LYS A 362 -3.07 13.36 -25.45
N SER A 363 -2.99 12.85 -24.23
CA SER A 363 -3.92 11.87 -23.69
C SER A 363 -4.49 12.33 -22.36
N LEU A 364 -5.72 11.93 -22.06
CA LEU A 364 -6.39 12.06 -20.77
C LEU A 364 -6.95 10.68 -20.37
N LEU A 365 -7.24 10.47 -19.09
CA LEU A 365 -7.89 9.24 -18.63
C LEU A 365 -9.41 9.42 -18.60
N LEU A 366 -10.16 8.47 -19.15
CA LEU A 366 -11.61 8.42 -19.02
C LEU A 366 -12.00 8.01 -17.60
N ARG A 367 -12.93 8.74 -16.99
CA ARG A 367 -13.62 8.28 -15.77
C ARG A 367 -14.92 7.57 -16.11
N ASP A 368 -15.80 8.24 -16.85
CA ASP A 368 -17.13 7.70 -17.18
C ASP A 368 -17.70 8.31 -18.47
N ILE A 369 -18.69 7.65 -19.05
CA ILE A 369 -19.44 8.09 -20.23
C ILE A 369 -20.90 8.38 -19.85
N ILE A 370 -21.25 9.66 -19.80
CA ILE A 370 -22.63 10.11 -19.61
C ILE A 370 -23.34 10.19 -20.97
N ARG A 371 -24.17 9.19 -21.27
CA ARG A 371 -24.94 9.13 -22.53
C ARG A 371 -26.12 10.10 -22.51
N LYS A 372 -26.43 10.68 -23.67
CA LYS A 372 -27.66 11.47 -23.83
C LYS A 372 -28.88 10.56 -23.95
N SER A 373 -30.02 11.07 -23.49
CA SER A 373 -31.31 10.37 -23.63
C SER A 373 -31.77 10.21 -25.08
N GLU A 374 -31.28 11.07 -25.97
CA GLU A 374 -31.58 11.04 -27.40
C GLU A 374 -30.29 11.09 -28.23
N GLY A 375 -30.26 10.31 -29.32
CA GLY A 375 -29.11 10.20 -30.22
C GLY A 375 -28.03 9.23 -29.73
N LYS A 376 -26.85 9.29 -30.37
CA LYS A 376 -25.70 8.43 -30.04
C LYS A 376 -24.59 9.15 -29.27
N GLY A 377 -24.75 10.45 -29.00
CA GLY A 377 -23.75 11.28 -28.36
C GLY A 377 -23.73 11.18 -26.84
N GLY A 378 -22.71 11.78 -26.23
CA GLY A 378 -22.50 11.76 -24.78
C GLY A 378 -21.32 12.60 -24.33
N TYR A 379 -21.11 12.63 -23.02
CA TYR A 379 -20.01 13.34 -22.38
C TYR A 379 -19.02 12.35 -21.77
N LEU A 380 -17.74 12.52 -22.08
CA LEU A 380 -16.64 11.84 -21.43
C LEU A 380 -16.22 12.65 -20.22
N THR A 381 -16.31 12.10 -19.02
CA THR A 381 -15.77 12.74 -17.81
C THR A 381 -14.31 12.38 -17.64
N ILE A 382 -13.51 13.33 -17.15
CA ILE A 382 -12.05 13.17 -17.03
C ILE A 382 -11.71 12.59 -15.65
N GLY A 383 -10.95 11.50 -15.65
CA GLY A 383 -10.45 10.84 -14.45
C GLY A 383 -9.09 11.36 -14.00
N MET A 384 -8.54 10.67 -13.00
CA MET A 384 -7.21 10.94 -12.48
C MET A 384 -6.14 10.65 -13.53
N CYS A 385 -5.46 11.68 -14.00
CA CYS A 385 -4.44 11.56 -15.03
C CYS A 385 -3.04 11.45 -14.42
N TYR A 386 -2.26 10.46 -14.87
CA TYR A 386 -0.86 10.30 -14.46
C TYR A 386 0.07 11.17 -15.31
N GLY A 387 1.01 11.88 -14.67
CA GLY A 387 2.08 12.61 -15.36
C GLY A 387 1.62 13.78 -16.24
N LEU A 388 0.39 14.24 -16.06
CA LEU A 388 -0.21 15.39 -16.76
C LEU A 388 -0.43 16.52 -15.75
N GLU A 389 0.46 17.52 -15.81
CA GLU A 389 0.37 18.69 -14.94
C GLU A 389 -0.67 19.71 -15.42
N ASP A 390 -1.14 19.60 -16.67
CA ASP A 390 -2.00 20.62 -17.32
C ASP A 390 -3.20 20.02 -18.07
N ILE A 391 -4.15 19.47 -17.32
CA ILE A 391 -5.45 19.00 -17.87
C ILE A 391 -6.19 20.17 -18.56
N SER A 392 -6.18 21.35 -17.95
CA SER A 392 -6.84 22.55 -18.46
C SER A 392 -6.27 22.99 -19.82
N GLY A 393 -4.95 22.96 -20.00
CA GLY A 393 -4.31 23.30 -21.27
C GLY A 393 -4.59 22.28 -22.37
N VAL A 394 -4.61 20.98 -22.05
CA VAL A 394 -5.01 19.95 -23.04
C VAL A 394 -6.46 20.17 -23.48
N LEU A 395 -7.37 20.41 -22.55
CA LEU A 395 -8.78 20.66 -22.87
C LEU A 395 -8.98 22.02 -23.59
N GLY A 396 -8.21 23.04 -23.25
CA GLY A 396 -8.28 24.36 -23.89
C GLY A 396 -7.81 24.37 -25.35
N ALA A 397 -6.93 23.42 -25.71
CA ALA A 397 -6.44 23.21 -27.07
C ALA A 397 -7.32 22.26 -27.91
N LEU A 398 -8.44 21.76 -27.37
CA LEU A 398 -9.41 20.93 -28.09
C LEU A 398 -10.52 21.79 -28.70
N HIS A 399 -10.85 21.54 -29.97
CA HIS A 399 -11.88 22.27 -30.70
C HIS A 399 -12.96 21.36 -31.30
N PRO A 400 -14.19 21.89 -31.53
CA PRO A 400 -15.22 21.16 -32.26
C PRO A 400 -14.71 20.70 -33.63
N GLY A 401 -14.92 19.41 -33.94
CA GLY A 401 -14.44 18.77 -35.15
C GLY A 401 -13.15 17.96 -34.98
N ASP A 402 -12.40 18.16 -33.89
CA ASP A 402 -11.23 17.35 -33.58
C ASP A 402 -11.59 15.88 -33.32
N MET A 403 -10.65 14.99 -33.58
CA MET A 403 -10.82 13.55 -33.45
C MET A 403 -10.09 13.03 -32.22
N VAL A 404 -10.78 12.21 -31.42
CA VAL A 404 -10.19 11.49 -30.29
C VAL A 404 -10.38 9.99 -30.45
N THR A 405 -9.46 9.20 -29.91
CA THR A 405 -9.60 7.76 -29.77
C THR A 405 -9.77 7.38 -28.30
N LEU A 406 -10.65 6.42 -28.03
CA LEU A 406 -10.81 5.77 -26.73
C LEU A 406 -10.21 4.37 -26.83
N ASP A 407 -9.21 4.07 -26.02
CA ASP A 407 -8.50 2.78 -26.08
C ASP A 407 -8.02 2.31 -24.70
N ASN A 408 -8.43 1.09 -24.29
CA ASN A 408 -7.95 0.42 -23.07
C ASN A 408 -7.01 -0.77 -23.34
N SER A 409 -6.53 -0.93 -24.58
CA SER A 409 -5.74 -2.09 -25.03
C SER A 409 -4.49 -2.31 -24.18
N ASP A 410 -3.77 -1.23 -23.85
CA ASP A 410 -2.55 -1.32 -23.05
C ASP A 410 -2.85 -1.68 -21.59
N TYR A 411 -3.96 -1.15 -21.08
CA TYR A 411 -4.42 -1.43 -19.72
C TYR A 411 -4.82 -2.90 -19.55
N ILE A 412 -5.59 -3.46 -20.50
CA ILE A 412 -5.94 -4.88 -20.49
C ILE A 412 -4.71 -5.77 -20.68
N ALA A 413 -3.75 -5.36 -21.52
CA ALA A 413 -2.52 -6.11 -21.73
C ALA A 413 -1.70 -6.21 -20.43
N VAL A 414 -1.48 -5.09 -19.73
CA VAL A 414 -0.63 -5.08 -18.53
C VAL A 414 -1.20 -5.92 -17.40
N GLN A 415 -2.52 -6.03 -17.29
CA GLN A 415 -3.20 -6.85 -16.27
C GLN A 415 -2.77 -8.33 -16.28
N SER A 416 -2.30 -8.85 -17.42
CA SER A 416 -1.81 -10.24 -17.52
C SER A 416 -0.29 -10.39 -17.45
N TYR A 417 0.43 -9.29 -17.24
CA TYR A 417 1.89 -9.26 -17.36
C TYR A 417 2.59 -10.21 -16.40
N TYR A 418 2.07 -10.36 -15.17
CA TYR A 418 2.61 -11.27 -14.14
C TYR A 418 2.77 -12.73 -14.62
N ARG A 419 1.95 -13.19 -15.56
CA ARG A 419 2.02 -14.56 -16.13
C ARG A 419 3.26 -14.77 -17.00
N HIS A 420 3.87 -13.67 -17.45
CA HIS A 420 5.02 -13.62 -18.35
C HIS A 420 6.29 -13.11 -17.63
N GLN A 421 6.28 -13.19 -16.29
CA GLN A 421 7.30 -12.72 -15.37
C GLN A 421 7.71 -13.81 -14.35
N CYS A 422 7.70 -15.08 -14.76
CA CYS A 422 8.05 -16.20 -13.89
C CYS A 422 9.46 -16.02 -13.30
N PRO A 423 9.58 -15.92 -11.96
CA PRO A 423 10.89 -15.78 -11.33
C PRO A 423 11.80 -16.97 -11.61
N PRO A 424 13.14 -16.81 -11.63
CA PRO A 424 14.06 -17.95 -11.61
C PRO A 424 14.09 -18.62 -10.23
N ASP A 425 13.75 -17.88 -9.17
CA ASP A 425 13.65 -18.40 -7.81
C ASP A 425 12.43 -19.33 -7.70
N LEU A 426 12.69 -20.62 -7.46
CA LEU A 426 11.66 -21.64 -7.32
C LEU A 426 10.98 -21.62 -5.94
N ASP A 427 11.51 -20.85 -4.98
CA ASP A 427 10.84 -20.62 -3.69
C ASP A 427 9.61 -19.69 -3.86
N CYS A 428 9.45 -19.04 -5.02
CA CYS A 428 8.27 -18.23 -5.35
C CYS A 428 7.11 -19.09 -5.84
N HIS A 429 6.58 -19.94 -4.95
CA HIS A 429 5.55 -20.96 -5.25
C HIS A 429 4.27 -20.42 -5.89
N ALA A 430 3.93 -19.15 -5.67
CA ALA A 430 2.79 -18.49 -6.34
C ALA A 430 2.82 -18.62 -7.88
N TRP A 431 4.02 -18.69 -8.48
CA TRP A 431 4.21 -18.84 -9.93
C TRP A 431 4.25 -20.29 -10.41
N ASP A 432 4.20 -21.30 -9.54
CA ASP A 432 4.29 -22.70 -9.95
C ASP A 432 3.16 -23.11 -10.90
N GLN A 433 1.99 -22.47 -10.80
CA GLN A 433 0.88 -22.61 -11.74
C GLN A 433 1.19 -22.16 -13.19
N PHE A 434 2.29 -21.44 -13.41
CA PHE A 434 2.77 -21.00 -14.73
C PHE A 434 4.02 -21.77 -15.17
N ARG A 435 4.37 -22.86 -14.49
CA ARG A 435 5.51 -23.72 -14.81
C ARG A 435 5.06 -25.09 -15.28
N ASN A 436 5.93 -25.73 -16.06
CA ASN A 436 5.89 -27.16 -16.34
C ASN A 436 6.40 -27.94 -15.12
N PRO A 437 6.18 -29.27 -15.07
CA PRO A 437 6.69 -30.11 -13.97
C PRO A 437 8.22 -30.09 -13.78
N ASP A 438 8.99 -29.69 -14.79
CA ASP A 438 10.45 -29.52 -14.72
C ASP A 438 10.90 -28.13 -14.20
N GLY A 439 9.95 -27.28 -13.80
CA GLY A 439 10.19 -25.92 -13.31
C GLY A 439 10.36 -24.86 -14.42
N THR A 440 10.38 -25.25 -15.69
CA THR A 440 10.45 -24.31 -16.81
C THR A 440 9.14 -23.57 -17.02
N PRO A 441 9.12 -22.30 -17.49
CA PRO A 441 7.89 -21.59 -17.76
C PRO A 441 7.02 -22.28 -18.83
N ALA A 442 5.72 -22.43 -18.55
CA ALA A 442 4.73 -23.01 -19.45
C ALA A 442 4.14 -22.00 -20.45
N LEU A 443 4.35 -20.71 -20.21
CA LEU A 443 3.85 -19.59 -21.03
C LEU A 443 5.02 -18.81 -21.64
N PRO A 444 4.81 -18.08 -22.76
CA PRO A 444 5.81 -17.14 -23.28
C PRO A 444 6.30 -16.19 -22.17
N GLN A 445 7.60 -16.01 -22.00
CA GLN A 445 8.16 -15.11 -20.98
C GLN A 445 8.77 -13.86 -21.63
N ARG A 446 8.85 -12.77 -20.86
CA ARG A 446 9.51 -11.54 -21.31
C ARG A 446 10.99 -11.58 -20.96
N PRO A 447 11.86 -10.93 -21.75
CA PRO A 447 13.30 -11.01 -21.58
C PRO A 447 13.80 -10.33 -20.29
N VAL A 448 13.05 -9.37 -19.76
CA VAL A 448 13.39 -8.63 -18.54
C VAL A 448 12.34 -8.91 -17.48
N LEU A 449 12.80 -9.33 -16.29
CA LEU A 449 11.98 -9.38 -15.09
C LEU A 449 11.92 -7.99 -14.47
N MET A 450 10.73 -7.42 -14.42
CA MET A 450 10.51 -6.05 -13.98
C MET A 450 10.74 -5.89 -12.49
N GLY A 451 10.30 -6.85 -11.67
CA GLY A 451 10.23 -6.69 -10.22
C GLY A 451 11.51 -6.21 -9.54
N PRO A 452 12.69 -6.83 -9.79
CA PRO A 452 13.93 -6.37 -9.18
C PRO A 452 14.27 -4.90 -9.47
N GLY A 453 13.82 -4.34 -10.60
CA GLY A 453 13.99 -2.93 -10.93
C GLY A 453 12.96 -2.00 -10.27
N PHE A 454 11.76 -2.51 -9.97
CA PHE A 454 10.66 -1.73 -9.37
C PHE A 454 10.73 -1.60 -7.85
N THR A 455 11.64 -2.29 -7.16
CA THR A 455 11.84 -2.12 -5.71
C THR A 455 12.38 -0.74 -5.34
N GLY A 456 13.07 -0.07 -6.28
CA GLY A 456 13.64 1.27 -6.09
C GLY A 456 14.87 1.32 -5.18
N THR A 457 15.51 0.17 -4.91
CA THR A 457 16.62 0.05 -3.96
C THR A 457 17.95 -0.42 -4.57
N GLY A 458 17.93 -0.80 -5.85
CA GLY A 458 19.12 -1.24 -6.60
C GLY A 458 19.64 -2.62 -6.22
N MET A 459 19.06 -3.29 -5.22
CA MET A 459 19.46 -4.62 -4.76
C MET A 459 18.20 -5.43 -4.38
N PRO A 460 18.07 -6.69 -4.84
CA PRO A 460 17.02 -7.58 -4.37
C PRO A 460 17.29 -8.03 -2.93
N GLN A 461 16.22 -8.37 -2.20
CA GLN A 461 16.29 -8.88 -0.83
C GLN A 461 17.03 -10.22 -0.80
N ASP A 462 18.01 -10.39 0.10
CA ASP A 462 18.85 -11.59 0.18
C ASP A 462 18.85 -12.30 1.55
N GLY A 463 18.20 -11.71 2.56
CA GLY A 463 18.10 -12.21 3.93
C GLY A 463 19.33 -11.95 4.79
N ASN A 464 20.39 -11.30 4.28
CA ASN A 464 21.64 -11.06 5.00
C ASN A 464 21.56 -9.85 5.96
N ILE A 465 20.61 -9.91 6.89
CA ILE A 465 20.29 -8.84 7.84
C ILE A 465 21.47 -8.50 8.77
N GLN A 466 21.74 -7.22 9.04
CA GLN A 466 22.83 -6.79 9.94
C GLN A 466 22.35 -6.47 11.37
N CYS A 467 21.04 -6.58 11.63
CA CYS A 467 20.41 -6.26 12.91
C CYS A 467 19.22 -7.19 13.21
N LYS A 468 18.55 -6.97 14.35
CA LYS A 468 17.31 -7.66 14.70
C LYS A 468 16.12 -7.11 13.91
N ILE A 469 15.18 -7.98 13.53
CA ILE A 469 14.01 -7.61 12.71
C ILE A 469 12.72 -8.16 13.32
N ILE A 470 11.67 -7.34 13.33
CA ILE A 470 10.28 -7.78 13.49
C ILE A 470 9.52 -7.38 12.22
N ASN A 471 9.11 -8.37 11.41
CA ASN A 471 8.32 -8.13 10.20
C ASN A 471 6.82 -8.24 10.52
N ILE A 472 6.01 -7.29 10.05
CA ILE A 472 4.55 -7.33 10.21
C ILE A 472 3.89 -7.49 8.84
N GLN A 473 3.02 -8.48 8.69
CA GLN A 473 2.30 -8.71 7.44
C GLN A 473 0.80 -8.76 7.66
N ALA A 474 0.06 -8.02 6.85
CA ALA A 474 -1.40 -8.06 6.82
C ALA A 474 -1.89 -9.29 6.03
N LEU A 475 -2.93 -9.98 6.52
CA LEU A 475 -3.47 -11.20 5.90
C LEU A 475 -4.56 -10.92 4.86
N MET A 476 -5.15 -9.72 4.83
CA MET A 476 -6.04 -9.28 3.76
C MET A 476 -5.33 -8.33 2.79
N ASP A 477 -3.99 -8.34 2.78
CA ASP A 477 -3.20 -7.48 1.91
C ASP A 477 -3.41 -7.80 0.42
N GLU A 478 -4.07 -6.87 -0.25
CA GLU A 478 -4.47 -6.88 -1.66
C GLU A 478 -3.34 -6.40 -2.60
N SER A 479 -2.31 -5.74 -2.07
CA SER A 479 -1.20 -5.17 -2.84
C SER A 479 0.09 -5.98 -2.73
N THR A 480 0.36 -6.57 -1.56
CA THR A 480 1.48 -7.47 -1.29
C THR A 480 1.00 -8.76 -0.64
N CYS A 481 0.97 -9.86 -1.41
CA CYS A 481 0.40 -11.11 -0.94
C CYS A 481 1.09 -11.61 0.36
N PRO A 482 0.34 -12.12 1.36
CA PRO A 482 0.88 -12.40 2.70
C PRO A 482 2.04 -13.40 2.75
N TRP A 483 2.18 -14.27 1.76
CA TRP A 483 3.29 -15.23 1.69
C TRP A 483 4.66 -14.57 1.48
N CYS A 484 4.71 -13.30 1.05
CA CYS A 484 5.98 -12.56 0.88
C CYS A 484 6.80 -12.51 2.17
N ALA A 485 6.15 -12.40 3.34
CA ALA A 485 6.82 -12.43 4.63
C ALA A 485 7.36 -13.82 5.00
N ASP A 486 6.68 -14.90 4.58
CA ASP A 486 7.20 -16.27 4.72
C ASP A 486 8.43 -16.50 3.84
N TRP A 487 8.36 -16.09 2.57
CA TRP A 487 9.49 -16.13 1.64
C TRP A 487 10.71 -15.41 2.21
N TYR A 488 10.54 -14.18 2.71
CA TYR A 488 11.65 -13.41 3.28
C TYR A 488 12.20 -14.03 4.55
N LYS A 489 11.34 -14.55 5.45
CA LYS A 489 11.77 -15.33 6.63
C LYS A 489 12.65 -16.51 6.22
N ASN A 490 12.30 -17.23 5.15
CA ASN A 490 13.10 -18.35 4.67
C ASN A 490 14.44 -17.90 4.07
N LYS A 491 14.49 -16.74 3.39
CA LYS A 491 15.77 -16.14 2.95
C LYS A 491 16.67 -15.76 4.14
N VAL A 492 16.11 -15.15 5.18
CA VAL A 492 16.86 -14.84 6.42
C VAL A 492 17.40 -16.12 7.07
N ALA A 493 16.55 -17.16 7.20
CA ALA A 493 16.98 -18.44 7.75
C ALA A 493 18.13 -19.07 6.93
N ALA A 494 18.05 -19.01 5.60
CA ALA A 494 19.10 -19.52 4.71
C ALA A 494 20.40 -18.71 4.84
N ALA A 495 20.32 -17.38 4.91
CA ALA A 495 21.48 -16.50 4.99
C ALA A 495 22.16 -16.51 6.37
N LYS A 496 21.38 -16.67 7.45
CA LYS A 496 21.88 -16.59 8.85
C LYS A 496 22.08 -17.95 9.51
N GLY A 497 21.47 -19.01 8.99
CA GLY A 497 21.44 -20.32 9.62
C GLY A 497 20.55 -20.42 10.87
N SER A 498 19.90 -19.33 11.29
CA SER A 498 18.92 -19.30 12.37
C SER A 498 17.91 -18.16 12.15
N LEU A 499 16.83 -18.18 12.93
CA LEU A 499 15.83 -17.10 13.00
C LEU A 499 15.91 -16.34 14.33
N ASP A 500 17.00 -16.47 15.07
CA ASP A 500 17.10 -15.89 16.42
C ASP A 500 16.87 -14.38 16.41
N ASN A 501 17.39 -13.69 15.38
CA ASN A 501 17.27 -12.25 15.18
C ASN A 501 16.07 -11.82 14.33
N HIS A 502 15.10 -12.70 14.09
CA HIS A 502 13.95 -12.42 13.22
C HIS A 502 12.63 -12.85 13.86
N ARG A 503 11.60 -12.01 13.74
CA ARG A 503 10.21 -12.34 14.06
C ARG A 503 9.31 -11.99 12.88
N VAL A 504 8.22 -12.75 12.70
CA VAL A 504 7.13 -12.41 11.76
C VAL A 504 5.82 -12.40 12.53
N TYR A 505 5.08 -11.31 12.44
CA TYR A 505 3.74 -11.18 13.00
C TYR A 505 2.72 -11.01 11.87
N TYR A 506 1.73 -11.91 11.83
CA TYR A 506 0.61 -11.80 10.89
C TYR A 506 -0.59 -11.13 11.55
N MET A 507 -1.23 -10.21 10.82
CA MET A 507 -2.39 -9.44 11.25
C MET A 507 -3.63 -9.84 10.42
N GLU A 508 -4.56 -10.57 11.03
CA GLU A 508 -5.88 -10.87 10.48
C GLU A 508 -6.72 -9.61 10.36
N ARG A 509 -7.64 -9.61 9.39
CA ARG A 509 -8.56 -8.48 9.16
C ARG A 509 -7.85 -7.15 8.90
N CYS A 510 -6.57 -7.16 8.53
CA CYS A 510 -5.84 -5.97 8.08
C CYS A 510 -5.62 -6.00 6.57
N MET A 511 -5.81 -4.85 5.93
CA MET A 511 -5.51 -4.58 4.51
C MET A 511 -4.09 -4.02 4.34
N HIS A 512 -3.70 -3.60 3.14
CA HIS A 512 -2.37 -3.03 2.88
C HIS A 512 -2.05 -1.75 3.66
N GLY A 513 -3.02 -0.83 3.78
CA GLY A 513 -2.81 0.53 4.31
C GLY A 513 -2.37 0.69 5.75
N ASP A 514 -1.58 1.74 6.00
CA ASP A 514 -1.08 2.15 7.32
C ASP A 514 -1.88 3.32 7.92
N THR A 515 -3.19 3.33 7.67
CA THR A 515 -4.14 4.36 8.13
C THR A 515 -5.38 3.74 8.78
N ASP A 516 -6.00 4.49 9.68
CA ASP A 516 -7.32 4.19 10.26
C ASP A 516 -8.50 4.47 9.32
N ALA A 517 -8.30 5.18 8.21
CA ALA A 517 -9.37 5.57 7.29
C ALA A 517 -10.17 4.39 6.69
N LEU A 518 -9.59 3.18 6.68
CA LEU A 518 -10.23 1.96 6.15
C LEU A 518 -10.86 1.09 7.25
N GLN A 519 -10.78 1.48 8.52
CA GLN A 519 -11.32 0.68 9.62
C GLN A 519 -12.85 0.63 9.58
N ASN A 520 -13.41 -0.58 9.65
CA ASN A 520 -14.84 -0.85 9.69
C ASN A 520 -15.10 -2.19 10.40
N TYR A 521 -16.30 -2.76 10.25
CA TYR A 521 -16.66 -4.04 10.88
C TYR A 521 -15.95 -5.27 10.28
N MET A 522 -15.34 -5.14 9.09
CA MET A 522 -14.59 -6.19 8.39
C MET A 522 -13.08 -6.01 8.46
N VAL A 523 -12.61 -4.76 8.59
CA VAL A 523 -11.21 -4.40 8.51
C VAL A 523 -10.78 -3.61 9.74
N VAL A 524 -9.69 -4.03 10.35
CA VAL A 524 -8.94 -3.31 11.38
C VAL A 524 -7.60 -2.84 10.80
N ASN A 525 -6.83 -2.07 11.57
CA ASN A 525 -5.50 -1.64 11.15
C ASN A 525 -4.44 -2.29 12.04
N TYR A 526 -3.20 -2.34 11.54
CA TYR A 526 -2.07 -2.92 12.27
C TYR A 526 -1.20 -1.86 12.98
N MET A 527 -1.63 -0.60 13.04
CA MET A 527 -0.79 0.51 13.52
C MET A 527 -0.42 0.36 15.00
N GLY A 528 -1.33 -0.19 15.81
CA GLY A 528 -1.04 -0.55 17.20
C GLY A 528 0.06 -1.62 17.31
N ALA A 529 -0.05 -2.68 16.51
CA ALA A 529 0.95 -3.74 16.44
C ALA A 529 2.31 -3.22 15.93
N LEU A 530 2.32 -2.30 14.97
CA LEU A 530 3.53 -1.65 14.45
C LEU A 530 4.24 -0.86 15.55
N ARG A 531 3.52 0.00 16.27
CA ARG A 531 4.07 0.79 17.38
C ARG A 531 4.61 -0.10 18.50
N GLN A 532 3.85 -1.11 18.91
CA GLN A 532 4.32 -2.03 19.94
C GLN A 532 5.55 -2.82 19.48
N SER A 533 5.61 -3.25 18.21
CA SER A 533 6.78 -3.92 17.66
C SER A 533 8.03 -3.05 17.65
N LEU A 534 7.90 -1.74 17.41
CA LEU A 534 9.01 -0.78 17.52
C LEU A 534 9.52 -0.64 18.96
N LEU A 535 8.62 -0.69 19.95
CA LEU A 535 8.99 -0.65 21.37
C LEU A 535 9.62 -1.96 21.83
N ASP A 536 9.05 -3.10 21.44
CA ASP A 536 9.54 -4.44 21.78
C ASP A 536 10.91 -4.70 21.13
N LEU A 537 11.09 -4.30 19.87
CA LEU A 537 12.38 -4.38 19.20
C LEU A 537 13.45 -3.55 19.94
N ALA A 538 13.07 -2.34 20.41
CA ALA A 538 14.00 -1.52 21.17
C ALA A 538 14.36 -2.16 22.52
N ALA A 539 13.39 -2.73 23.23
CA ALA A 539 13.65 -3.49 24.46
C ALA A 539 14.54 -4.72 24.20
N TRP A 540 14.37 -5.37 23.06
CA TRP A 540 15.16 -6.54 22.68
C TRP A 540 16.60 -6.19 22.32
N VAL A 541 16.81 -5.10 21.59
CA VAL A 541 18.14 -4.61 21.22
C VAL A 541 18.89 -4.09 22.44
N GLU A 542 18.24 -3.26 23.27
CA GLU A 542 18.93 -2.49 24.31
C GLU A 542 19.05 -3.23 25.65
N LYS A 543 18.05 -4.06 25.96
CA LYS A 543 17.90 -4.68 27.28
C LYS A 543 17.91 -6.21 27.22
N GLY A 544 17.95 -6.80 26.02
CA GLY A 544 17.88 -8.24 25.83
C GLY A 544 16.52 -8.85 26.16
N ILE A 545 15.46 -8.04 26.28
CA ILE A 545 14.11 -8.51 26.56
C ILE A 545 13.50 -9.00 25.24
N GLU A 546 13.36 -10.30 25.06
CA GLU A 546 12.82 -10.84 23.81
C GLU A 546 11.37 -10.40 23.55
N PRO A 547 11.03 -10.07 22.30
CA PRO A 547 9.65 -9.85 21.91
C PRO A 547 8.92 -11.20 21.89
N LEU A 548 7.59 -11.15 21.69
CA LEU A 548 6.80 -12.36 21.50
C LEU A 548 7.37 -13.25 20.37
N PRO A 549 7.19 -14.58 20.44
CA PRO A 549 7.57 -15.44 19.34
C PRO A 549 6.79 -15.08 18.09
N SER A 550 7.35 -15.37 16.91
CA SER A 550 6.66 -15.22 15.63
C SER A 550 5.27 -15.87 15.67
N THR A 551 4.33 -15.31 14.91
CA THR A 551 3.06 -15.98 14.63
C THR A 551 3.37 -17.35 14.04
N ARG A 552 2.78 -18.40 14.62
CA ARG A 552 2.77 -19.75 14.05
C ARG A 552 1.70 -19.82 12.98
N TYR A 553 2.03 -20.45 11.87
CA TYR A 553 1.14 -20.59 10.73
C TYR A 553 1.51 -21.81 9.89
N THR A 554 0.60 -22.17 9.00
CA THR A 554 0.85 -23.08 7.89
C THR A 554 0.75 -22.31 6.57
N TYR A 555 1.52 -22.74 5.58
CA TYR A 555 1.41 -22.24 4.21
C TYR A 555 0.61 -23.25 3.40
N ASP A 556 -0.58 -22.85 2.96
CA ASP A 556 -1.38 -23.64 2.02
C ASP A 556 -0.79 -23.50 0.63
N GLN A 557 0.02 -24.48 0.22
CA GLN A 557 0.67 -24.50 -1.09
C GLN A 557 -0.32 -24.61 -2.25
N GLU A 558 -1.50 -25.18 -2.03
CA GLU A 558 -2.50 -25.32 -3.10
C GLU A 558 -3.16 -23.98 -3.43
N ASN A 559 -3.35 -23.13 -2.43
CA ASN A 559 -4.04 -21.85 -2.54
C ASN A 559 -3.15 -20.64 -2.27
N GLY A 560 -1.85 -20.80 -2.04
CA GLY A 560 -0.92 -19.71 -1.78
C GLY A 560 -1.23 -18.89 -0.51
N GLN A 561 -1.99 -19.43 0.45
CA GLN A 561 -2.49 -18.69 1.62
C GLN A 561 -1.64 -18.96 2.86
N ILE A 562 -1.53 -17.94 3.73
CA ILE A 562 -0.99 -18.09 5.08
C ILE A 562 -2.15 -18.30 6.05
N VAL A 563 -2.12 -19.39 6.81
CA VAL A 563 -3.16 -19.74 7.77
C VAL A 563 -2.55 -19.76 9.18
N PRO A 564 -2.78 -18.72 10.00
CA PRO A 564 -2.31 -18.68 11.38
C PRO A 564 -2.86 -19.84 12.22
N GLU A 565 -2.10 -20.22 13.24
CA GLU A 565 -2.58 -21.15 14.26
C GLU A 565 -3.82 -20.59 14.97
N SER A 566 -4.80 -21.45 15.17
CA SER A 566 -6.11 -21.12 15.72
C SER A 566 -6.13 -21.12 17.25
N ASP A 567 -5.25 -21.90 17.91
CA ASP A 567 -5.12 -21.91 19.36
C ASP A 567 -4.24 -20.76 19.83
N MET A 568 -4.88 -19.76 20.45
CA MET A 568 -4.21 -18.58 20.97
C MET A 568 -3.10 -18.89 21.99
N LYS A 569 -3.15 -20.03 22.69
CA LYS A 569 -2.09 -20.44 23.62
C LYS A 569 -0.77 -20.74 22.92
N THR A 570 -0.81 -21.14 21.65
CA THR A 570 0.37 -21.54 20.86
C THR A 570 0.62 -20.64 19.66
N ARG A 571 -0.34 -19.81 19.27
CA ARG A 571 -0.30 -18.93 18.10
C ARG A 571 0.92 -18.02 18.04
N GLY A 572 1.37 -17.48 19.17
CA GLY A 572 2.39 -16.42 19.17
C GLY A 572 1.89 -15.17 18.43
N GLY A 573 2.82 -14.29 18.05
CA GLY A 573 2.50 -12.97 17.54
C GLY A 573 1.77 -12.10 18.57
N ILE A 574 1.40 -10.90 18.15
CA ILE A 574 0.83 -9.90 19.06
C ILE A 574 -0.70 -9.77 18.95
N GLN A 575 -1.30 -10.14 17.82
CA GLN A 575 -2.71 -9.87 17.57
C GLN A 575 -3.63 -10.78 18.40
N SER A 576 -4.58 -10.18 19.12
CA SER A 576 -5.71 -10.90 19.72
C SER A 576 -6.70 -11.38 18.66
N VAL A 577 -7.50 -12.40 19.00
CA VAL A 577 -8.62 -12.84 18.16
C VAL A 577 -9.92 -12.51 18.86
N VAL A 578 -10.80 -11.80 18.15
CA VAL A 578 -12.15 -11.47 18.59
C VAL A 578 -13.15 -12.37 17.86
N ARG A 579 -14.01 -13.06 18.62
CA ARG A 579 -15.12 -13.86 18.07
C ARG A 579 -16.43 -13.33 18.59
N LEU A 580 -17.31 -12.92 17.67
CA LEU A 580 -18.70 -12.58 17.97
C LEU A 580 -19.59 -13.75 17.57
N THR A 581 -20.48 -14.17 18.47
CA THR A 581 -21.49 -15.19 18.19
C THR A 581 -22.90 -14.66 18.43
N ALA A 582 -23.86 -15.16 17.66
CA ALA A 582 -25.29 -14.94 17.83
C ALA A 582 -25.95 -16.26 18.22
N ASN A 583 -26.60 -16.28 19.39
CA ASN A 583 -27.18 -17.49 20.01
C ASN A 583 -26.19 -18.67 20.07
N GLY A 584 -24.91 -18.37 20.36
CA GLY A 584 -23.83 -19.36 20.44
C GLY A 584 -23.30 -19.87 19.09
N GLN A 585 -23.72 -19.30 17.97
CA GLN A 585 -23.30 -19.68 16.61
C GLN A 585 -22.73 -18.48 15.83
N LYS A 586 -22.05 -18.74 14.70
CA LYS A 586 -21.56 -17.67 13.79
C LYS A 586 -22.71 -16.83 13.20
N CYS A 587 -23.88 -17.45 13.00
CA CYS A 587 -25.08 -16.82 12.44
C CYS A 587 -26.32 -17.37 13.15
N ALA A 588 -27.30 -16.51 13.45
CA ALA A 588 -28.61 -16.90 13.97
C ALA A 588 -29.70 -16.46 13.00
N ARG A 589 -30.63 -17.37 12.68
CA ARG A 589 -31.84 -17.07 11.90
C ARG A 589 -33.04 -17.11 12.84
N VAL A 590 -33.60 -15.94 13.13
CA VAL A 590 -34.68 -15.77 14.11
C VAL A 590 -35.91 -15.14 13.46
N LYS A 591 -37.08 -15.32 14.06
CA LYS A 591 -38.31 -14.63 13.63
C LYS A 591 -38.31 -13.18 14.13
N ASN A 592 -39.07 -12.32 13.45
CA ASN A 592 -39.27 -10.96 13.92
C ASN A 592 -39.84 -10.94 15.35
N GLY A 593 -39.20 -10.17 16.24
CA GLY A 593 -39.55 -10.07 17.66
C GLY A 593 -38.86 -11.09 18.57
N GLU A 594 -38.10 -12.06 18.05
CA GLU A 594 -37.29 -12.96 18.86
C GLU A 594 -35.98 -12.29 19.30
N THR A 595 -35.61 -12.48 20.57
CA THR A 595 -34.36 -11.97 21.13
C THR A 595 -33.16 -12.74 20.57
N VAL A 596 -32.12 -12.02 20.15
CA VAL A 596 -30.81 -12.56 19.81
C VAL A 596 -29.83 -12.25 20.92
N HIS A 597 -29.14 -13.26 21.45
CA HIS A 597 -28.05 -13.08 22.39
C HIS A 597 -26.72 -12.99 21.63
N LEU A 598 -26.01 -11.88 21.80
CA LEU A 598 -24.68 -11.67 21.24
C LEU A 598 -23.62 -11.88 22.30
N GLU A 599 -22.64 -12.74 22.03
CA GLU A 599 -21.51 -13.01 22.92
C GLU A 599 -20.19 -12.69 22.21
N ILE A 600 -19.34 -11.89 22.86
CA ILE A 600 -18.01 -11.54 22.39
C ILE A 600 -16.99 -12.30 23.22
N ASN A 601 -16.17 -13.11 22.56
CA ASN A 601 -15.05 -13.82 23.15
C ASN A 601 -13.75 -13.23 22.59
N VAL A 602 -12.96 -12.56 23.46
CA VAL A 602 -11.64 -12.04 23.11
C VAL A 602 -10.58 -12.96 23.70
N GLN A 603 -9.66 -13.43 22.86
CA GLN A 603 -8.56 -14.28 23.28
C GLN A 603 -7.23 -13.63 22.89
N LEU A 604 -6.28 -13.65 23.82
CA LEU A 604 -4.98 -13.04 23.65
C LEU A 604 -3.87 -14.11 23.63
N PRO A 605 -2.83 -13.96 22.79
CA PRO A 605 -1.62 -14.77 22.92
C PRO A 605 -0.98 -14.58 24.31
N PRO A 606 -0.40 -15.62 24.93
CA PRO A 606 0.28 -15.48 26.21
C PRO A 606 1.36 -14.39 26.18
N GLY A 607 1.35 -13.49 27.17
CA GLY A 607 2.34 -12.43 27.31
C GLY A 607 2.04 -11.12 26.57
N THR A 608 0.88 -11.00 25.91
CA THR A 608 0.46 -9.78 25.17
C THR A 608 -0.18 -8.70 26.03
N GLY A 609 -0.35 -8.93 27.34
CA GLY A 609 -1.00 -7.99 28.26
C GLY A 609 -2.47 -8.34 28.50
N GLU A 610 -3.31 -7.31 28.59
CA GLU A 610 -4.74 -7.41 28.92
C GLU A 610 -5.61 -6.59 27.95
N VAL A 611 -6.90 -6.93 27.88
CA VAL A 611 -7.87 -6.15 27.10
C VAL A 611 -8.21 -4.89 27.89
N THR A 612 -7.85 -3.72 27.37
CA THR A 612 -8.13 -2.43 28.00
C THR A 612 -9.45 -1.79 27.53
N GLY A 613 -10.02 -2.29 26.43
CA GLY A 613 -11.29 -1.81 25.90
C GLY A 613 -11.85 -2.72 24.80
N ILE A 614 -13.16 -2.67 24.62
CA ILE A 614 -13.87 -3.30 23.50
C ILE A 614 -14.79 -2.22 22.92
N ALA A 615 -14.68 -1.98 21.62
CA ALA A 615 -15.59 -1.12 20.89
C ALA A 615 -16.48 -1.97 19.99
N LEU A 616 -17.76 -1.62 19.92
CA LEU A 616 -18.71 -2.17 18.95
C LEU A 616 -19.04 -1.07 17.96
N ALA A 617 -18.80 -1.31 16.67
CA ALA A 617 -19.27 -0.42 15.63
C ALA A 617 -20.78 -0.63 15.47
N ASP A 618 -21.58 0.43 15.69
CA ASP A 618 -23.04 0.39 15.51
C ASP A 618 -23.48 0.72 14.08
N ARG A 619 -22.56 1.27 13.26
CA ARG A 619 -22.66 1.59 11.83
C ARG A 619 -21.29 1.57 11.14
N GLU A 620 -21.27 1.52 9.81
CA GLU A 620 -20.08 1.88 9.03
C GLU A 620 -19.60 3.28 9.44
N LEU A 621 -18.36 3.38 9.93
CA LEU A 621 -17.66 4.66 10.09
C LEU A 621 -17.24 5.15 8.69
N SER A 622 -18.22 5.54 7.88
CA SER A 622 -17.93 6.15 6.58
C SER A 622 -17.72 7.66 6.82
N GLU A 623 -16.46 8.10 6.83
CA GLU A 623 -16.12 9.49 6.45
C GLU A 623 -16.45 9.78 4.97
N THR A 624 -16.83 8.74 4.22
CA THR A 624 -17.02 8.75 2.76
C THR A 624 -18.36 9.25 2.25
N GLU A 625 -19.43 9.31 3.07
CA GLU A 625 -20.72 9.90 2.64
C GLU A 625 -20.57 11.40 2.29
N SER A 626 -19.54 12.08 2.79
CA SER A 626 -19.34 13.52 2.59
C SER A 626 -18.66 13.91 1.26
N LYS A 627 -17.94 13.02 0.56
CA LYS A 627 -17.05 13.45 -0.54
C LYS A 627 -17.55 13.17 -1.96
N TYR A 628 -18.54 12.31 -2.17
CA TYR A 628 -18.90 11.89 -3.54
C TYR A 628 -20.40 11.93 -3.90
N HIS A 629 -21.29 12.31 -2.99
CA HIS A 629 -22.72 12.49 -3.29
C HIS A 629 -23.30 13.74 -2.60
N PRO A 630 -23.20 14.94 -3.22
CA PRO A 630 -23.78 16.15 -2.63
C PRO A 630 -25.32 16.13 -2.52
N ASP A 631 -26.00 15.22 -3.21
CA ASP A 631 -27.47 15.28 -3.39
C ASP A 631 -28.27 14.19 -2.67
N ARG A 632 -27.66 13.37 -1.79
CA ARG A 632 -28.43 12.49 -0.90
C ARG A 632 -28.63 13.16 0.46
N HIS A 633 -29.76 13.84 0.61
CA HIS A 633 -30.25 14.24 1.93
C HIS A 633 -30.46 13.00 2.81
N PRO A 634 -29.90 12.93 4.02
CA PRO A 634 -30.25 11.88 4.96
C PRO A 634 -31.70 12.10 5.40
N GLU A 635 -32.57 11.12 5.11
CA GLU A 635 -33.88 11.07 5.72
C GLU A 635 -33.71 11.04 7.25
N LYS A 636 -34.40 11.96 7.93
CA LYS A 636 -34.40 12.09 9.39
C LYS A 636 -35.06 10.86 10.03
N GLY A 637 -34.27 9.84 10.32
CA GLY A 637 -34.60 8.76 11.26
C GLY A 637 -34.04 9.08 12.65
N ASN A 638 -34.87 8.97 13.67
CA ASN A 638 -34.64 9.42 15.04
C ASN A 638 -33.32 8.91 15.67
N GLY A 639 -32.69 9.81 16.44
CA GLY A 639 -31.33 9.68 16.96
C GLY A 639 -31.07 8.57 17.97
N TYR A 640 -29.85 8.05 17.91
CA TYR A 640 -29.01 7.78 19.07
C TYR A 640 -27.60 8.27 18.72
N GLY A 641 -27.16 9.33 19.38
CA GLY A 641 -25.80 9.85 19.22
C GLY A 641 -24.84 9.06 20.08
N GLY A 642 -24.09 8.14 19.49
CA GLY A 642 -22.96 7.48 20.14
C GLY A 642 -21.74 8.41 20.11
N ARG A 643 -21.43 9.07 21.23
CA ARG A 643 -20.10 9.63 21.46
C ARG A 643 -19.18 8.47 21.84
N THR A 644 -18.16 8.20 21.02
CA THR A 644 -17.00 7.38 21.39
C THR A 644 -16.21 8.12 22.45
N ALA A 645 -16.52 7.86 23.72
CA ALA A 645 -15.66 8.23 24.84
C ALA A 645 -14.74 7.03 25.12
N VAL A 646 -13.47 7.14 24.72
CA VAL A 646 -12.41 6.29 25.26
C VAL A 646 -12.16 6.82 26.67
N SER A 647 -12.73 6.18 27.69
CA SER A 647 -12.38 6.45 29.08
C SER A 647 -10.98 5.93 29.36
N GLY A 648 -10.12 6.81 29.86
CA GLY A 648 -8.68 6.60 29.97
C GLY A 648 -8.22 5.46 30.87
N THR A 649 -7.00 5.02 30.58
CA THR A 649 -6.06 4.43 31.54
C THR A 649 -4.70 5.09 31.33
N ASP A 650 -4.01 5.34 32.45
CA ASP A 650 -2.74 6.06 32.50
C ASP A 650 -1.65 5.38 31.66
N GLY A 651 -1.00 6.14 30.79
CA GLY A 651 0.36 5.85 30.29
C GLY A 651 0.51 5.29 28.86
N ALA A 652 -0.57 4.96 28.15
CA ALA A 652 -0.49 4.52 26.75
C ALA A 652 -1.17 5.52 25.81
N PHE A 653 -0.37 6.36 25.12
CA PHE A 653 -0.87 7.35 24.16
C PHE A 653 -1.51 6.72 22.91
N TRP A 654 -1.25 5.43 22.66
CA TRP A 654 -1.70 4.70 21.48
C TRP A 654 -2.20 3.31 21.91
N PRO A 655 -3.50 3.10 22.13
CA PRO A 655 -4.01 1.77 22.41
C PRO A 655 -3.75 0.88 21.19
N ALA A 656 -3.34 -0.36 21.44
CA ALA A 656 -3.34 -1.37 20.41
C ALA A 656 -4.80 -1.76 20.14
N VAL A 657 -5.41 -1.10 19.16
CA VAL A 657 -6.74 -1.47 18.67
C VAL A 657 -6.54 -2.68 17.77
N TYR A 658 -7.05 -3.83 18.19
CA TYR A 658 -7.00 -5.10 17.47
C TYR A 658 -8.37 -5.50 16.96
#